data_AF-A0AAU3X5P1-F1
#
_entry.id   AF-A0AAU3X5P1-F1
#
_cell.length_a   1.000
_cell.length_b   1.000
_cell.length_c   1.000
_cell.angle_alpha   90.00
_cell.angle_beta   90.00
_cell.angle_gamma   90.00
#
_symmetry.space_group_name_H-M   'P 1'
#
loop_
_entity.id
_entity.type
_entity.pdbx_description
1 polymer ?
#
loop_
_entity_poly.entity_id
_entity_poly.type
_entity_poly.pdbx_seq_one_letter_code
_entity_poly.pdbx_strand_id
1 'polypeptide(L)'
;MPEPTADTPGNAGAPEIPGIREDEVAGHVGAWWREDGHGGRVAFLVLEDGHDASAVVRRTHEHVPGSVVVDATGLTAEQVMRQALTALGVEPPADGSGAWRPALGSWPEERLLLVVNAHRAGPTRRSYEPERLVTWALPQLARGKLAILVHAVPRLLPTDADAQTVFRVSAPATAPEAAPGSPTLRALALAEPRFVPLPVWSQLVTALSGESTSEDELAALAREESGVLRLGPLGASFVDEGLAERLRRDAGHEVGSGELGRLHGHMVDWLTRSAAELRHPEGWAKRGAVGLYAATGLAMHAVQAGRYDEVLRDGGIVAHLPQTALMDAARSITFYIPGNTAAADAIHLWGWGIVPQQQTEWASWLHLMALSRNDRAFASAVASSGLALPWQAKWAKWRPPGGLHPDFLEAGRLAALAEVRWQGRPAVAGLQRRTVNEEELLYVSIRDVETGEQLTDPLEGDQILEEHSADLTWPAAFGQVSPAPDSVRELFTASVPRRDDRAFILPCEPLAVGDVTLFAGDLGLIAIEPADGVDLADFGARALPLSGDYTDAGPCSPVDAPPPSHEDLLTVFGEDLIYPIQPEDLPDRLTDPATRELLLEFGLPYMKEGAMGLFPFGNWEMGVLDELPSWPEGIEPVTESGPFFRIGKWVGGSLVVDGPTGHILRVPTEPGEDHLGGLPVADSLEEFLTMVAVFVTGLRSRDLAPPTSAERQQASYWTVGALIEANETGGKQPAWSYVLHNT
;
A
#
# COMPACT_ATOMS: atom_id res chain seq x y z
N MET A 1 -10.14 26.20 5.31
CA MET A 1 -11.44 25.62 4.90
C MET A 1 -12.56 26.53 5.38
N PRO A 2 -13.53 26.90 4.53
CA PRO A 2 -14.73 27.61 4.98
C PRO A 2 -15.69 26.63 5.69
N GLU A 3 -16.49 27.16 6.63
CA GLU A 3 -17.44 26.43 7.47
C GLU A 3 -18.51 25.67 6.65
N PRO A 4 -18.98 24.50 7.12
CA PRO A 4 -20.05 23.77 6.44
C PRO A 4 -21.40 24.43 6.72
N THR A 5 -22.02 24.94 5.65
CA THR A 5 -23.40 25.41 5.65
C THR A 5 -24.36 24.24 5.93
N ALA A 6 -25.14 24.39 6.99
CA ALA A 6 -26.26 23.52 7.34
C ALA A 6 -27.37 23.68 6.31
N ASP A 7 -27.62 22.64 5.52
CA ASP A 7 -28.93 22.31 4.95
C ASP A 7 -28.88 20.90 4.34
N THR A 8 -29.26 19.89 5.14
CA THR A 8 -29.54 18.54 4.65
C THR A 8 -31.06 18.36 4.57
N PRO A 9 -31.63 17.92 3.43
CA PRO A 9 -33.05 17.63 3.33
C PRO A 9 -33.40 16.43 4.22
N GLY A 10 -34.57 16.52 4.86
CA GLY A 10 -35.05 15.59 5.88
C GLY A 10 -34.98 14.11 5.51
N ASN A 11 -34.43 13.36 6.45
CA ASN A 11 -34.40 11.90 6.52
C ASN A 11 -35.84 11.35 6.49
N ALA A 12 -36.28 10.82 5.35
CA ALA A 12 -37.54 10.08 5.27
C ALA A 12 -37.34 8.75 6.02
N GLY A 13 -38.05 8.59 7.14
CA GLY A 13 -37.88 7.49 8.08
C GLY A 13 -37.96 6.11 7.44
N ALA A 14 -36.89 5.34 7.60
CA ALA A 14 -36.93 3.89 7.47
C ALA A 14 -37.91 3.32 8.52
N PRO A 15 -38.73 2.31 8.19
CA PRO A 15 -39.66 1.71 9.14
C PRO A 15 -38.92 1.12 10.35
N GLU A 16 -39.27 1.55 11.56
CA GLU A 16 -38.76 0.97 12.81
C GLU A 16 -39.24 -0.48 12.94
N ILE A 17 -38.34 -1.44 12.74
CA ILE A 17 -38.59 -2.85 13.04
C ILE A 17 -38.54 -3.00 14.58
N PRO A 18 -39.59 -3.52 15.22
CA PRO A 18 -39.62 -3.69 16.68
C PRO A 18 -38.53 -4.66 17.15
N GLY A 19 -37.87 -4.33 18.27
CA GLY A 19 -36.79 -5.14 18.84
C GLY A 19 -37.26 -6.48 19.40
N ILE A 20 -36.50 -7.53 19.15
CA ILE A 20 -36.74 -8.92 19.58
C ILE A 20 -36.23 -9.09 21.02
N ARG A 21 -36.97 -9.78 21.88
CA ARG A 21 -36.46 -10.09 23.23
C ARG A 21 -35.30 -11.09 23.16
N GLU A 22 -34.29 -10.92 24.01
CA GLU A 22 -33.07 -11.74 23.99
C GLU A 22 -33.33 -13.25 24.04
N ASP A 23 -34.35 -13.69 24.80
CA ASP A 23 -34.75 -15.10 24.93
C ASP A 23 -35.41 -15.67 23.67
N GLU A 24 -35.93 -14.82 22.80
CA GLU A 24 -36.64 -15.21 21.58
C GLU A 24 -35.75 -15.17 20.32
N VAL A 25 -34.58 -14.52 20.38
CA VAL A 25 -33.68 -14.32 19.23
C VAL A 25 -33.26 -15.65 18.60
N ALA A 26 -32.84 -16.63 19.40
CA ALA A 26 -32.38 -17.92 18.88
C ALA A 26 -33.48 -18.64 18.08
N GLY A 27 -34.74 -18.52 18.53
CA GLY A 27 -35.90 -19.06 17.82
C GLY A 27 -36.18 -18.34 16.49
N HIS A 28 -36.03 -17.01 16.45
CA HIS A 28 -36.21 -16.20 15.24
C HIS A 28 -35.11 -16.49 14.20
N VAL A 29 -33.85 -16.55 14.63
CA VAL A 29 -32.73 -16.91 13.74
C VAL A 29 -32.85 -18.36 13.25
N GLY A 30 -33.27 -19.28 14.11
CA GLY A 30 -33.52 -20.67 13.72
C GLY A 30 -34.75 -20.84 12.81
N ALA A 31 -35.73 -19.93 12.87
CA ALA A 31 -36.84 -19.89 11.91
C ALA A 31 -36.36 -19.36 10.56
N TRP A 32 -35.66 -18.22 10.56
CA TRP A 32 -35.01 -17.66 9.38
C TRP A 32 -34.15 -18.71 8.66
N TRP A 33 -33.26 -19.41 9.37
CA TRP A 33 -32.40 -20.43 8.76
C TRP A 33 -33.17 -21.58 8.08
N ARG A 34 -34.36 -21.94 8.57
CA ARG A 34 -35.17 -23.05 8.04
C ARG A 34 -35.98 -22.69 6.80
N GLU A 35 -36.02 -21.42 6.39
CA GLU A 35 -36.79 -20.98 5.23
C GLU A 35 -36.11 -21.32 3.88
N ASP A 36 -34.92 -21.93 3.91
CA ASP A 36 -34.05 -22.32 2.78
C ASP A 36 -33.68 -21.15 1.81
N GLY A 37 -32.49 -21.19 1.21
CA GLY A 37 -32.09 -20.22 0.18
C GLY A 37 -31.34 -18.99 0.71
N HIS A 38 -30.69 -19.12 1.88
CA HIS A 38 -29.89 -18.05 2.49
C HIS A 38 -28.39 -18.14 2.13
N GLY A 39 -28.00 -19.14 1.34
CA GLY A 39 -26.64 -19.26 0.81
C GLY A 39 -26.18 -17.97 0.11
N GLY A 40 -24.96 -17.53 0.41
CA GLY A 40 -24.39 -16.29 -0.12
C GLY A 40 -24.86 -15.02 0.59
N ARG A 41 -25.61 -15.11 1.70
CA ARG A 41 -26.10 -13.94 2.44
C ARG A 41 -25.38 -13.72 3.77
N VAL A 42 -25.32 -12.44 4.15
CA VAL A 42 -24.91 -11.99 5.48
C VAL A 42 -26.13 -11.46 6.23
N ALA A 43 -26.29 -11.89 7.47
CA ALA A 43 -27.30 -11.42 8.41
C ALA A 43 -26.61 -10.86 9.66
N PHE A 44 -27.29 -9.94 10.35
CA PHE A 44 -26.74 -9.19 11.47
C PHE A 44 -27.58 -9.40 12.72
N LEU A 45 -26.93 -9.76 13.82
CA LEU A 45 -27.48 -9.69 15.15
C LEU A 45 -26.95 -8.42 15.82
N VAL A 46 -27.85 -7.50 16.13
CA VAL A 46 -27.52 -6.15 16.59
C VAL A 46 -28.08 -5.92 17.98
N LEU A 47 -27.21 -5.58 18.92
CA LEU A 47 -27.58 -5.18 20.28
C LEU A 47 -27.26 -3.70 20.46
N GLU A 48 -27.96 -3.04 21.38
CA GLU A 48 -27.53 -1.72 21.84
C GLU A 48 -26.10 -1.79 22.41
N ASP A 49 -25.33 -0.72 22.19
CA ASP A 49 -23.89 -0.70 22.38
C ASP A 49 -23.43 -1.28 23.73
N GLY A 50 -22.47 -2.21 23.67
CA GLY A 50 -21.73 -2.70 24.85
C GLY A 50 -22.37 -3.86 25.61
N HIS A 51 -23.41 -4.50 25.08
CA HIS A 51 -23.98 -5.73 25.61
C HIS A 51 -23.32 -6.97 24.99
N ASP A 52 -22.93 -7.94 25.84
CA ASP A 52 -22.33 -9.20 25.37
C ASP A 52 -23.40 -10.18 24.87
N ALA A 53 -23.60 -10.23 23.55
CA ALA A 53 -24.51 -11.19 22.91
C ALA A 53 -23.92 -12.58 22.69
N SER A 54 -22.71 -12.86 23.18
CA SER A 54 -22.06 -14.15 22.97
C SER A 54 -22.93 -15.31 23.47
N ALA A 55 -23.68 -15.10 24.56
CA ALA A 55 -24.62 -16.09 25.08
C ALA A 55 -25.81 -16.36 24.14
N VAL A 56 -26.28 -15.34 23.41
CA VAL A 56 -27.37 -15.47 22.43
C VAL A 56 -26.90 -16.24 21.21
N VAL A 57 -25.73 -15.88 20.67
CA VAL A 57 -25.18 -16.58 19.49
C VAL A 57 -24.82 -18.03 19.81
N ARG A 58 -24.31 -18.31 21.01
CA ARG A 58 -24.10 -19.70 21.47
C ARG A 58 -25.41 -20.48 21.57
N ARG A 59 -26.49 -19.88 22.09
CA ARG A 59 -27.82 -20.49 22.06
C ARG A 59 -28.30 -20.74 20.62
N THR A 60 -28.07 -19.80 19.69
CA THR A 60 -28.38 -20.01 18.27
C THR A 60 -27.61 -21.18 17.67
N HIS A 61 -26.32 -21.32 17.99
CA HIS A 61 -25.49 -22.45 17.56
C HIS A 61 -26.08 -23.80 18.01
N GLU A 62 -26.57 -23.88 19.24
CA GLU A 62 -27.25 -25.08 19.77
C GLU A 62 -28.57 -25.39 19.02
N HIS A 63 -29.28 -24.36 18.55
CA HIS A 63 -30.55 -24.51 17.82
C HIS A 63 -30.38 -24.82 16.32
N VAL A 64 -29.19 -24.58 15.76
CA VAL A 64 -28.87 -24.82 14.34
C VAL A 64 -27.75 -25.86 14.22
N PRO A 65 -28.08 -27.16 14.20
CA PRO A 65 -27.10 -28.23 14.08
C PRO A 65 -26.22 -28.06 12.83
N GLY A 66 -24.91 -28.24 12.98
CA GLY A 66 -23.95 -28.09 11.88
C GLY A 66 -23.49 -26.66 11.60
N SER A 67 -23.97 -25.66 12.35
CA SER A 67 -23.39 -24.31 12.32
C SER A 67 -21.98 -24.29 12.94
N VAL A 68 -21.19 -23.28 12.60
CA VAL A 68 -19.82 -23.07 13.12
C VAL A 68 -19.74 -21.73 13.81
N VAL A 69 -19.01 -21.62 14.93
CA VAL A 69 -18.84 -20.36 15.68
C VAL A 69 -17.39 -19.91 15.67
N VAL A 70 -17.16 -18.63 15.39
CA VAL A 70 -15.85 -17.95 15.49
C VAL A 70 -15.99 -16.69 16.34
N ASP A 71 -15.11 -16.51 17.33
CA ASP A 71 -15.03 -15.29 18.14
C ASP A 71 -13.99 -14.34 17.57
N ALA A 72 -14.43 -13.16 17.14
CA ALA A 72 -13.57 -12.17 16.53
C ALA A 72 -12.78 -11.33 17.55
N THR A 73 -13.06 -11.45 18.86
CA THR A 73 -12.44 -10.60 19.89
C THR A 73 -10.92 -10.65 19.82
N GLY A 74 -10.27 -9.51 19.58
CA GLY A 74 -8.82 -9.42 19.54
C GLY A 74 -8.17 -9.92 18.24
N LEU A 75 -8.95 -10.47 17.29
CA LEU A 75 -8.43 -11.05 16.05
C LEU A 75 -8.54 -10.06 14.88
N THR A 76 -7.52 -10.02 14.02
CA THR A 76 -7.61 -9.30 12.75
C THR A 76 -8.60 -9.97 11.79
N ALA A 77 -9.09 -9.24 10.79
CA ALA A 77 -9.95 -9.82 9.76
C ALA A 77 -9.31 -11.03 9.08
N GLU A 78 -7.99 -10.98 8.83
CA GLU A 78 -7.21 -12.09 8.27
C GLU A 78 -7.26 -13.34 9.18
N GLN A 79 -7.10 -13.16 10.48
CA GLN A 79 -7.16 -14.25 11.46
C GLN A 79 -8.58 -14.83 11.56
N VAL A 80 -9.63 -14.00 11.52
CA VAL A 80 -11.02 -14.46 11.50
C VAL A 80 -11.31 -15.26 10.23
N MET A 81 -10.87 -14.80 9.06
CA MET A 81 -11.02 -15.52 7.79
C MET A 81 -10.36 -16.90 7.86
N ARG A 82 -9.12 -16.97 8.34
CA ARG A 82 -8.38 -18.24 8.49
C ARG A 82 -9.06 -19.20 9.45
N GLN A 83 -9.51 -18.71 10.62
CA GLN A 83 -10.22 -19.53 11.60
C GLN A 83 -11.57 -20.02 11.05
N ALA A 84 -12.32 -19.15 10.36
CA ALA A 84 -13.59 -19.51 9.73
C ALA A 84 -13.41 -20.61 8.68
N LEU A 85 -12.48 -20.45 7.74
CA LEU A 85 -12.19 -21.48 6.73
C LEU A 85 -11.79 -22.81 7.36
N THR A 86 -10.88 -22.78 8.32
CA THR A 86 -10.42 -23.97 9.06
C THR A 86 -11.59 -24.67 9.76
N ALA A 87 -12.43 -23.91 10.47
CA ALA A 87 -13.57 -24.44 11.20
C ALA A 87 -14.69 -24.97 10.27
N LEU A 88 -14.77 -24.45 9.03
CA LEU A 88 -15.64 -24.96 7.98
C LEU A 88 -15.07 -26.20 7.24
N GLY A 89 -13.84 -26.61 7.58
CA GLY A 89 -13.14 -27.75 6.96
C GLY A 89 -12.52 -27.44 5.60
N VAL A 90 -12.25 -26.16 5.31
CA VAL A 90 -11.57 -25.71 4.10
C VAL A 90 -10.15 -25.31 4.49
N GLU A 91 -9.16 -26.02 3.94
CA GLU A 91 -7.77 -25.69 4.17
C GLU A 91 -7.42 -24.38 3.43
N PRO A 92 -6.98 -23.33 4.14
CA PRO A 92 -6.56 -22.10 3.49
C PRO A 92 -5.27 -22.38 2.70
N PRO A 93 -5.21 -22.00 1.41
CA PRO A 93 -4.02 -22.27 0.61
C PRO A 93 -2.82 -21.50 1.15
N ALA A 94 -1.63 -22.09 1.05
CA ALA A 94 -0.39 -21.52 1.60
C ALA A 94 -0.01 -20.18 0.94
N ASP A 95 -0.30 -20.04 -0.36
CA ASP A 95 -0.11 -18.82 -1.16
C ASP A 95 -1.26 -17.81 -1.00
N GLY A 96 -2.26 -18.12 -0.17
CA GLY A 96 -3.42 -17.27 0.06
C GLY A 96 -4.28 -17.01 -1.19
N SER A 97 -4.09 -17.83 -2.24
CA SER A 97 -4.86 -17.73 -3.47
C SER A 97 -6.37 -17.85 -3.22
N GLY A 98 -7.17 -17.30 -4.13
CA GLY A 98 -8.64 -17.42 -4.10
C GLY A 98 -9.17 -18.85 -4.30
N ALA A 99 -8.32 -19.89 -4.25
CA ALA A 99 -8.67 -21.30 -4.45
C ALA A 99 -9.68 -21.84 -3.42
N TRP A 100 -9.81 -21.19 -2.26
CA TRP A 100 -10.87 -21.49 -1.29
C TRP A 100 -12.26 -21.06 -1.78
N ARG A 101 -12.37 -20.09 -2.69
CA ARG A 101 -13.67 -19.57 -3.18
C ARG A 101 -14.49 -20.65 -3.92
N PRO A 102 -13.92 -21.41 -4.89
CA PRO A 102 -14.61 -22.56 -5.49
C PRO A 102 -14.99 -23.65 -4.48
N ALA A 103 -14.17 -23.89 -3.46
CA ALA A 103 -14.44 -24.91 -2.44
C ALA A 103 -15.72 -24.59 -1.64
N LEU A 104 -15.92 -23.31 -1.26
CA LEU A 104 -17.17 -22.86 -0.63
C LEU A 104 -18.37 -22.92 -1.59
N GLY A 105 -18.15 -22.68 -2.88
CA GLY A 105 -19.19 -22.69 -3.90
C GLY A 105 -19.73 -24.08 -4.25
N SER A 106 -18.99 -25.15 -3.95
CA SER A 106 -19.31 -26.53 -4.38
C SER A 106 -20.03 -27.37 -3.32
N TRP A 107 -20.40 -26.79 -2.18
CA TRP A 107 -21.09 -27.54 -1.13
C TRP A 107 -22.50 -27.99 -1.53
N PRO A 108 -22.88 -29.24 -1.21
CA PRO A 108 -24.19 -29.80 -1.55
C PRO A 108 -25.32 -29.27 -0.64
N GLU A 109 -24.98 -28.74 0.54
CA GLU A 109 -25.92 -28.36 1.60
C GLU A 109 -25.62 -26.95 2.11
N GLU A 110 -26.65 -26.27 2.63
CA GLU A 110 -26.51 -24.97 3.27
C GLU A 110 -25.75 -25.07 4.60
N ARG A 111 -24.83 -24.14 4.83
CA ARG A 111 -24.05 -24.05 6.07
C ARG A 111 -24.16 -22.66 6.67
N LEU A 112 -24.10 -22.59 8.00
CA LEU A 112 -24.19 -21.34 8.75
C LEU A 112 -22.91 -21.10 9.56
N LEU A 113 -22.26 -19.96 9.30
CA LEU A 113 -21.16 -19.43 10.11
C LEU A 113 -21.69 -18.34 11.04
N LEU A 114 -21.38 -18.44 12.33
CA LEU A 114 -21.73 -17.49 13.37
C LEU A 114 -20.47 -16.77 13.83
N VAL A 115 -20.38 -15.46 13.58
CA VAL A 115 -19.25 -14.63 14.01
C VAL A 115 -19.68 -13.81 15.23
N VAL A 116 -19.08 -14.07 16.38
CA VAL A 116 -19.36 -13.33 17.62
C VAL A 116 -18.37 -12.19 17.84
N ASN A 117 -18.85 -11.10 18.42
CA ASN A 117 -18.04 -9.96 18.85
C ASN A 117 -17.26 -9.30 17.70
N ALA A 118 -17.85 -9.22 16.50
CA ALA A 118 -17.20 -8.59 15.34
C ALA A 118 -16.82 -7.13 15.63
N HIS A 119 -17.60 -6.44 16.46
CA HIS A 119 -17.31 -5.08 16.92
C HIS A 119 -16.06 -4.96 17.83
N ARG A 120 -15.52 -6.09 18.31
CA ARG A 120 -14.29 -6.19 19.12
C ARG A 120 -13.14 -6.83 18.36
N ALA A 121 -13.26 -6.97 17.04
CA ALA A 121 -12.16 -7.38 16.19
C ALA A 121 -10.96 -6.43 16.34
N GLY A 122 -9.79 -6.98 16.05
CA GLY A 122 -8.51 -6.30 16.08
C GLY A 122 -7.84 -6.26 17.44
N PRO A 123 -6.52 -6.07 17.47
CA PRO A 123 -5.71 -6.26 18.66
C PRO A 123 -5.87 -5.13 19.69
N THR A 124 -6.37 -3.96 19.27
CA THR A 124 -6.59 -2.79 20.13
C THR A 124 -8.07 -2.44 20.25
N ARG A 125 -8.45 -1.68 21.28
CA ARG A 125 -9.85 -1.25 21.51
C ARG A 125 -10.34 -0.21 20.51
N ARG A 126 -9.45 0.52 19.83
CA ARG A 126 -9.76 1.49 18.76
C ARG A 126 -9.32 1.03 17.37
N SER A 127 -9.26 -0.29 17.19
CA SER A 127 -8.93 -0.92 15.91
C SER A 127 -9.98 -0.59 14.83
N TYR A 128 -9.53 -0.51 13.59
CA TYR A 128 -10.33 -0.43 12.37
C TYR A 128 -10.78 -1.82 11.87
N GLU A 129 -10.17 -2.90 12.37
CA GLU A 129 -10.51 -4.28 12.00
C GLU A 129 -12.02 -4.63 12.12
N PRO A 130 -12.82 -4.09 13.07
CA PRO A 130 -14.26 -4.32 13.09
C PRO A 130 -14.99 -3.88 11.83
N GLU A 131 -14.65 -2.69 11.31
CA GLU A 131 -15.24 -2.17 10.08
C GLU A 131 -14.81 -3.02 8.89
N ARG A 132 -13.50 -3.23 8.74
CA ARG A 132 -12.91 -4.07 7.69
C ARG A 132 -13.48 -5.49 7.67
N LEU A 133 -13.65 -6.11 8.84
CA LEU A 133 -14.20 -7.46 8.96
C LEU A 133 -15.65 -7.51 8.45
N VAL A 134 -16.49 -6.58 8.90
CA VAL A 134 -17.93 -6.59 8.64
C VAL A 134 -18.27 -6.14 7.22
N THR A 135 -17.64 -5.08 6.73
CA THR A 135 -17.99 -4.46 5.43
C THR A 135 -17.26 -5.11 4.26
N TRP A 136 -16.12 -5.76 4.50
CA TRP A 136 -15.28 -6.28 3.43
C TRP A 136 -14.99 -7.78 3.53
N ALA A 137 -14.41 -8.25 4.64
CA ALA A 137 -13.89 -9.63 4.70
C ALA A 137 -15.02 -10.69 4.76
N LEU A 138 -16.00 -10.53 5.64
CA LEU A 138 -17.10 -11.51 5.78
C LEU A 138 -17.99 -11.63 4.52
N PRO A 139 -18.34 -10.52 3.82
CA PRO A 139 -19.02 -10.62 2.53
C PRO A 139 -18.27 -11.48 1.50
N GLN A 140 -16.94 -11.53 1.54
CA GLN A 140 -16.19 -12.40 0.63
C GLN A 140 -16.36 -13.89 0.93
N LEU A 141 -16.59 -14.28 2.20
CA LEU A 141 -16.89 -15.65 2.60
C LEU A 141 -18.33 -16.06 2.25
N ALA A 142 -19.28 -15.12 2.33
CA ALA A 142 -20.69 -15.38 2.05
C ALA A 142 -20.91 -15.69 0.57
N ARG A 143 -20.66 -16.95 0.17
CA ARG A 143 -20.75 -17.44 -1.22
C ARG A 143 -21.39 -18.82 -1.28
N GLY A 144 -22.00 -19.12 -2.42
CA GLY A 144 -22.59 -20.43 -2.70
C GLY A 144 -23.67 -20.78 -1.67
N LYS A 145 -23.41 -21.82 -0.87
CA LYS A 145 -24.34 -22.34 0.14
C LYS A 145 -23.97 -21.93 1.58
N LEU A 146 -23.01 -21.03 1.76
CA LEU A 146 -22.65 -20.49 3.08
C LEU A 146 -23.44 -19.21 3.38
N ALA A 147 -24.17 -19.21 4.50
CA ALA A 147 -24.71 -18.00 5.11
C ALA A 147 -23.89 -17.61 6.34
N ILE A 148 -23.87 -16.31 6.67
CA ILE A 148 -23.12 -15.79 7.81
C ILE A 148 -24.04 -14.96 8.70
N LEU A 149 -24.06 -15.23 10.01
CA LEU A 149 -24.67 -14.36 11.01
C LEU A 149 -23.58 -13.65 11.81
N VAL A 150 -23.64 -12.33 11.87
CA VAL A 150 -22.62 -11.49 12.49
C VAL A 150 -23.18 -10.76 13.70
N HIS A 151 -22.58 -10.96 14.88
CA HIS A 151 -22.83 -10.13 16.06
C HIS A 151 -22.08 -8.80 15.93
N ALA A 152 -22.82 -7.73 15.65
CA ALA A 152 -22.30 -6.39 15.43
C ALA A 152 -23.06 -5.33 16.25
N VAL A 153 -22.53 -4.11 16.25
CA VAL A 153 -23.19 -2.92 16.81
C VAL A 153 -23.82 -2.08 15.69
N PRO A 154 -24.82 -1.22 15.99
CA PRO A 154 -25.54 -0.47 14.95
C PRO A 154 -24.64 0.32 13.99
N ARG A 155 -23.56 0.92 14.50
CA ARG A 155 -22.61 1.72 13.70
C ARG A 155 -21.80 0.93 12.67
N LEU A 156 -21.76 -0.39 12.76
CA LEU A 156 -21.06 -1.27 11.83
C LEU A 156 -22.00 -1.89 10.78
N LEU A 157 -23.29 -1.59 10.83
CA LEU A 157 -24.23 -2.09 9.83
C LEU A 157 -23.93 -1.44 8.46
N PRO A 158 -23.86 -2.23 7.38
CA PRO A 158 -23.83 -1.68 6.03
C PRO A 158 -25.03 -0.78 5.78
N THR A 159 -24.81 0.33 5.06
CA THR A 159 -25.86 1.32 4.73
C THR A 159 -27.02 0.70 3.94
N ASP A 160 -26.73 -0.34 3.17
CA ASP A 160 -27.64 -1.08 2.29
C ASP A 160 -28.10 -2.42 2.88
N ALA A 161 -27.89 -2.66 4.18
CA ALA A 161 -28.31 -3.90 4.83
C ALA A 161 -29.84 -4.09 4.74
N ASP A 162 -30.25 -5.28 4.28
CA ASP A 162 -31.66 -5.66 4.21
C ASP A 162 -32.27 -5.73 5.62
N ALA A 163 -33.35 -4.97 5.83
CA ALA A 163 -34.16 -4.98 7.05
C ALA A 163 -34.54 -6.40 7.51
N GLN A 164 -34.78 -7.33 6.58
CA GLN A 164 -35.17 -8.72 6.87
C GLN A 164 -34.00 -9.58 7.38
N THR A 165 -32.76 -9.14 7.21
CA THR A 165 -31.57 -9.85 7.69
C THR A 165 -30.94 -9.20 8.91
N VAL A 166 -31.59 -8.20 9.51
CA VAL A 166 -31.13 -7.49 10.71
C VAL A 166 -32.03 -7.83 11.91
N PHE A 167 -31.51 -8.65 12.82
CA PHE A 167 -32.14 -9.02 14.08
C PHE A 167 -31.73 -8.03 15.18
N ARG A 168 -32.58 -7.05 15.47
CA ARG A 168 -32.36 -6.10 16.57
C ARG A 168 -32.84 -6.71 17.87
N VAL A 169 -31.95 -6.82 18.86
CA VAL A 169 -32.30 -7.30 20.20
C VAL A 169 -32.64 -6.11 21.08
N SER A 170 -33.78 -6.18 21.76
CA SER A 170 -34.17 -5.21 22.78
C SER A 170 -33.24 -5.30 23.98
N ALA A 171 -32.78 -4.15 24.49
CA ALA A 171 -31.94 -4.10 25.69
C ALA A 171 -32.63 -4.82 26.87
N PRO A 172 -31.90 -5.60 27.69
CA PRO A 172 -32.45 -6.16 28.91
C PRO A 172 -32.89 -5.04 29.86
N ALA A 173 -34.00 -5.25 30.57
CA ALA A 173 -34.61 -4.25 31.47
C ALA A 173 -33.75 -3.88 32.70
N THR A 174 -32.58 -4.51 32.87
CA THR A 174 -31.67 -4.29 33.99
C THR A 174 -30.27 -4.11 33.44
N ALA A 175 -29.87 -2.85 33.26
CA ALA A 175 -28.47 -2.51 33.06
C ALA A 175 -27.71 -2.90 34.35
N PRO A 176 -26.55 -3.57 34.26
CA PRO A 176 -25.72 -3.80 35.43
C PRO A 176 -25.37 -2.45 36.07
N GLU A 177 -25.55 -2.35 37.39
CA GLU A 177 -25.22 -1.17 38.19
C GLU A 177 -23.78 -0.72 37.89
N ALA A 178 -23.59 0.58 37.66
CA ALA A 178 -22.30 1.14 37.32
C ALA A 178 -21.26 0.73 38.37
N ALA A 179 -20.21 0.02 37.93
CA ALA A 179 -19.02 -0.14 38.75
C ALA A 179 -18.53 1.27 39.15
N PRO A 180 -18.07 1.47 40.40
CA PRO A 180 -17.71 2.78 40.92
C PRO A 180 -16.69 3.46 40.00
N GLY A 181 -16.75 4.79 39.91
CA GLY A 181 -15.88 5.66 39.10
C GLY A 181 -14.41 5.67 39.54
N SER A 182 -13.82 4.50 39.76
CA SER A 182 -12.43 4.31 40.13
C SER A 182 -11.53 4.77 38.97
N PRO A 183 -10.61 5.74 39.21
CA PRO A 183 -9.65 6.17 38.20
C PRO A 183 -8.79 5.00 37.72
N THR A 184 -8.58 3.98 38.57
CA THR A 184 -7.81 2.77 38.25
C THR A 184 -8.47 1.92 37.17
N LEU A 185 -9.79 1.70 37.26
CA LEU A 185 -10.55 0.96 36.24
C LEU A 185 -10.70 1.78 34.95
N ARG A 186 -10.88 3.11 35.06
CA ARG A 186 -10.91 4.01 33.90
C ARG A 186 -9.58 3.99 33.15
N ALA A 187 -8.45 4.05 33.86
CA ALA A 187 -7.12 3.94 33.27
C ALA A 187 -6.92 2.61 32.52
N LEU A 188 -7.38 1.49 33.09
CA LEU A 188 -7.34 0.17 32.43
C LEU A 188 -8.17 0.15 31.14
N ALA A 189 -9.36 0.75 31.18
CA ALA A 189 -10.26 0.85 30.03
C ALA A 189 -9.64 1.70 28.90
N LEU A 190 -8.86 2.73 29.26
CA LEU A 190 -8.14 3.59 28.32
C LEU A 190 -6.90 2.93 27.69
N ALA A 191 -6.46 1.76 28.16
CA ALA A 191 -5.43 0.98 27.48
C ALA A 191 -5.88 0.55 26.07
N GLU A 192 -4.94 0.48 25.13
CA GLU A 192 -5.23 0.11 23.74
C GLU A 192 -5.31 -1.42 23.57
N PRO A 193 -4.27 -2.22 23.87
CA PRO A 193 -4.42 -3.66 24.07
C PRO A 193 -5.35 -4.02 25.23
N ARG A 194 -6.08 -5.12 25.09
CA ARG A 194 -7.04 -5.60 26.11
C ARG A 194 -6.37 -6.25 27.33
N PHE A 195 -5.19 -6.84 27.13
CA PHE A 195 -4.35 -7.40 28.19
C PHE A 195 -3.27 -6.39 28.55
N VAL A 196 -3.29 -5.93 29.80
CA VAL A 196 -2.47 -4.80 30.26
C VAL A 196 -1.53 -5.27 31.37
N PRO A 197 -0.22 -5.34 31.13
CA PRO A 197 0.77 -5.67 32.15
C PRO A 197 0.67 -4.69 33.33
N LEU A 198 0.90 -5.16 34.56
CA LEU A 198 0.82 -4.31 35.76
C LEU A 198 1.70 -3.05 35.69
N PRO A 199 2.96 -3.09 35.18
CA PRO A 199 3.76 -1.88 35.01
C PRO A 199 3.09 -0.85 34.06
N VAL A 200 2.45 -1.34 33.00
CA VAL A 200 1.74 -0.50 32.03
C VAL A 200 0.48 0.09 32.64
N TRP A 201 -0.27 -0.73 33.40
CA TRP A 201 -1.47 -0.26 34.10
C TRP A 201 -1.12 0.81 35.13
N SER A 202 -0.03 0.65 35.88
CA SER A 202 0.49 1.68 36.78
C SER A 202 0.76 3.00 36.04
N GLN A 203 1.42 2.95 34.88
CA GLN A 203 1.66 4.15 34.08
C GLN A 203 0.38 4.82 33.58
N LEU A 204 -0.61 4.05 33.15
CA LEU A 204 -1.92 4.57 32.74
C LEU A 204 -2.64 5.27 33.90
N VAL A 205 -2.57 4.72 35.11
CA VAL A 205 -3.16 5.32 36.31
C VAL A 205 -2.47 6.64 36.65
N THR A 206 -1.13 6.66 36.63
CA THR A 206 -0.35 7.88 36.85
C THR A 206 -0.63 8.94 35.80
N ALA A 207 -0.75 8.55 34.54
CA ALA A 207 -1.08 9.48 33.46
C ALA A 207 -2.49 10.07 33.60
N LEU A 208 -3.46 9.29 34.09
CA LEU A 208 -4.85 9.73 34.25
C LEU A 208 -5.09 10.56 35.52
N SER A 209 -4.51 10.11 36.65
CA SER A 209 -4.81 10.66 37.98
C SER A 209 -3.73 11.60 38.53
N GLY A 210 -2.52 11.54 38.00
CA GLY A 210 -1.33 12.20 38.56
C GLY A 210 -0.73 11.48 39.78
N GLU A 211 -1.37 10.43 40.29
CA GLU A 211 -0.92 9.66 41.45
C GLU A 211 -0.21 8.36 41.02
N SER A 212 0.87 8.01 41.71
CA SER A 212 1.57 6.75 41.47
C SER A 212 0.86 5.61 42.21
N THR A 213 0.52 4.53 41.52
CA THR A 213 -0.02 3.30 42.12
C THR A 213 0.96 2.15 41.89
N SER A 214 1.21 1.37 42.93
CA SER A 214 2.15 0.24 42.85
C SER A 214 1.54 -0.97 42.13
N GLU A 215 2.39 -1.81 41.54
CA GLU A 215 1.95 -3.04 40.87
C GLU A 215 1.28 -4.02 41.84
N ASP A 216 1.72 -4.07 43.10
CA ASP A 216 1.14 -4.93 44.14
C ASP A 216 -0.29 -4.51 44.50
N GLU A 217 -0.56 -3.19 44.57
CA GLU A 217 -1.91 -2.65 44.79
C GLU A 217 -2.84 -2.97 43.62
N LEU A 218 -2.35 -2.84 42.38
CA LEU A 218 -3.12 -3.19 41.18
C LEU A 218 -3.41 -4.69 41.10
N ALA A 219 -2.44 -5.53 41.48
CA ALA A 219 -2.63 -6.97 41.57
C ALA A 219 -3.61 -7.35 42.69
N ALA A 220 -3.58 -6.67 43.83
CA ALA A 220 -4.54 -6.87 44.91
C ALA A 220 -5.95 -6.49 44.45
N LEU A 221 -6.13 -5.32 43.84
CA LEU A 221 -7.39 -4.86 43.25
C LEU A 221 -7.95 -5.87 42.25
N ALA A 222 -7.13 -6.38 41.33
CA ALA A 222 -7.58 -7.37 40.34
C ALA A 222 -7.99 -8.71 40.96
N ARG A 223 -7.46 -9.08 42.13
CA ARG A 223 -7.87 -10.29 42.87
C ARG A 223 -9.13 -10.06 43.69
N GLU A 224 -9.28 -8.88 44.29
CA GLU A 224 -10.47 -8.48 45.04
C GLU A 224 -11.69 -8.34 44.12
N GLU A 225 -11.49 -7.73 42.95
CA GLU A 225 -12.51 -7.50 41.92
C GLU A 225 -12.55 -8.62 40.87
N SER A 226 -12.41 -9.89 41.26
CA SER A 226 -12.33 -11.03 40.32
C SER A 226 -13.59 -11.25 39.48
N GLY A 227 -14.72 -10.63 39.86
CA GLY A 227 -15.95 -10.62 39.06
C GLY A 227 -15.89 -9.62 37.89
N VAL A 228 -15.00 -8.64 37.95
CA VAL A 228 -14.86 -7.54 36.97
C VAL A 228 -13.57 -7.68 36.18
N LEU A 229 -12.48 -8.07 36.86
CA LEU A 229 -11.14 -8.16 36.31
C LEU A 229 -10.64 -9.61 36.28
N ARG A 230 -9.82 -9.90 35.29
CA ARG A 230 -9.04 -11.14 35.19
C ARG A 230 -7.57 -10.79 35.21
N LEU A 231 -6.81 -11.41 36.12
CA LEU A 231 -5.36 -11.33 36.14
C LEU A 231 -4.76 -12.59 35.52
N GLY A 232 -3.96 -12.44 34.48
CA GLY A 232 -3.31 -13.53 33.76
C GLY A 232 -1.82 -13.29 33.51
N PRO A 233 -1.14 -14.18 32.77
CA PRO A 233 0.29 -14.07 32.50
C PRO A 233 0.67 -12.84 31.67
N LEU A 234 -0.27 -12.29 30.90
CA LEU A 234 -0.08 -11.07 30.11
C LEU A 234 -0.51 -9.79 30.84
N GLY A 235 -1.02 -9.90 32.07
CA GLY A 235 -1.50 -8.78 32.88
C GLY A 235 -3.00 -8.83 33.19
N ALA A 236 -3.56 -7.66 33.49
CA ALA A 236 -4.97 -7.49 33.81
C ALA A 236 -5.81 -7.25 32.55
N SER A 237 -7.02 -7.79 32.52
CA SER A 237 -8.04 -7.52 31.50
C SER A 237 -9.43 -7.46 32.14
N PHE A 238 -10.43 -6.94 31.44
CA PHE A 238 -11.81 -7.05 31.90
C PHE A 238 -12.35 -8.46 31.67
N VAL A 239 -13.23 -8.92 32.55
CA VAL A 239 -14.02 -10.14 32.34
C VAL A 239 -15.08 -9.91 31.26
N ASP A 240 -15.71 -8.74 31.29
CA ASP A 240 -16.63 -8.23 30.26
C ASP A 240 -16.04 -6.95 29.64
N GLU A 241 -15.60 -7.02 28.39
CA GLU A 241 -15.11 -5.84 27.65
C GLU A 241 -16.20 -4.79 27.41
N GLY A 242 -17.48 -5.13 27.56
CA GLY A 242 -18.58 -4.15 27.52
C GLY A 242 -18.47 -3.12 28.64
N LEU A 243 -17.93 -3.50 29.80
CA LEU A 243 -17.63 -2.54 30.87
C LEU A 243 -16.50 -1.58 30.47
N ALA A 244 -15.44 -2.08 29.82
CA ALA A 244 -14.35 -1.25 29.35
C ALA A 244 -14.84 -0.20 28.33
N GLU A 245 -15.70 -0.62 27.40
CA GLU A 245 -16.31 0.27 26.41
C GLU A 245 -17.16 1.37 27.06
N ARG A 246 -17.98 1.03 28.05
CA ARG A 246 -18.76 2.00 28.84
C ARG A 246 -17.85 3.01 29.55
N LEU A 247 -16.84 2.51 30.28
CA LEU A 247 -15.89 3.37 30.99
C LEU A 247 -15.11 4.30 30.06
N ARG A 248 -14.73 3.85 28.85
CA ARG A 248 -14.08 4.70 27.83
C ARG A 248 -15.01 5.78 27.32
N ARG A 249 -16.29 5.46 27.09
CA ARG A 249 -17.30 6.43 26.65
C ARG A 249 -17.50 7.50 27.70
N ASP A 250 -17.70 7.09 28.95
CA ASP A 250 -17.89 8.00 30.08
C ASP A 250 -16.66 8.89 30.28
N ALA A 251 -15.45 8.32 30.19
CA ALA A 251 -14.21 9.08 30.22
C ALA A 251 -14.14 10.10 29.08
N GLY A 252 -14.57 9.78 27.86
CA GLY A 252 -14.61 10.75 26.75
C GLY A 252 -15.57 11.92 26.96
N HIS A 253 -16.64 11.72 27.73
CA HIS A 253 -17.59 12.78 28.09
C HIS A 253 -17.14 13.61 29.30
N GLU A 254 -16.49 12.98 30.28
CA GLU A 254 -16.06 13.62 31.54
C GLU A 254 -14.66 14.26 31.45
N VAL A 255 -13.72 13.58 30.79
CA VAL A 255 -12.31 13.94 30.65
C VAL A 255 -12.14 14.48 29.24
N GLY A 256 -11.95 15.80 29.12
CA GLY A 256 -11.91 16.47 27.81
C GLY A 256 -10.86 15.86 26.86
N SER A 257 -11.07 15.99 25.54
CA SER A 257 -10.19 15.39 24.51
C SER A 257 -8.69 15.69 24.69
N GLY A 258 -8.36 16.89 25.19
CA GLY A 258 -6.98 17.28 25.49
C GLY A 258 -6.33 16.52 26.65
N GLU A 259 -7.10 16.05 27.64
CA GLU A 259 -6.60 15.21 28.74
C GLU A 259 -6.34 13.77 28.28
N LEU A 260 -7.23 13.22 27.47
CA LEU A 260 -7.02 11.91 26.85
C LEU A 260 -5.80 11.92 25.92
N GLY A 261 -5.62 12.99 25.13
CA GLY A 261 -4.42 13.17 24.31
C GLY A 261 -3.14 13.22 25.15
N ARG A 262 -3.15 13.87 26.32
CA ARG A 262 -2.00 13.88 27.25
C ARG A 262 -1.70 12.50 27.83
N LEU A 263 -2.71 11.73 28.22
CA LEU A 263 -2.52 10.37 28.71
C LEU A 263 -1.86 9.49 27.66
N HIS A 264 -2.37 9.52 26.44
CA HIS A 264 -1.80 8.73 25.35
C HIS A 264 -0.41 9.24 24.96
N GLY A 265 -0.17 10.55 24.99
CA GLY A 265 1.17 11.14 24.82
C GLY A 265 2.18 10.65 25.86
N HIS A 266 1.76 10.58 27.14
CA HIS A 266 2.59 9.99 28.21
C HIS A 266 2.95 8.53 27.93
N MET A 267 1.98 7.73 27.46
CA MET A 267 2.23 6.33 27.11
C MET A 267 3.19 6.20 25.93
N VAL A 268 3.07 7.03 24.91
CA VAL A 268 4.03 7.09 23.79
C VAL A 268 5.44 7.40 24.32
N ASP A 269 5.60 8.44 25.12
CA ASP A 269 6.90 8.84 25.66
C ASP A 269 7.51 7.78 26.59
N TRP A 270 6.70 7.13 27.41
CA TRP A 270 7.16 6.07 28.31
C TRP A 270 7.58 4.81 27.55
N LEU A 271 6.76 4.34 26.60
CA LEU A 271 7.07 3.16 25.79
C LEU A 271 8.30 3.39 24.91
N THR A 272 8.41 4.55 24.27
CA THR A 272 9.57 4.92 23.44
C THR A 272 10.84 5.03 24.28
N ARG A 273 10.80 5.65 25.47
CA ARG A 273 11.97 5.68 26.38
C ARG A 273 12.37 4.30 26.88
N SER A 274 11.41 3.39 27.03
CA SER A 274 11.65 2.01 27.45
C SER A 274 12.17 1.10 26.33
N ALA A 275 12.24 1.58 25.09
CA ALA A 275 12.62 0.80 23.91
C ALA A 275 13.92 -0.01 24.08
N ALA A 276 14.94 0.58 24.71
CA ALA A 276 16.21 -0.09 24.97
C ALA A 276 16.06 -1.34 25.88
N GLU A 277 15.17 -1.27 26.87
CA GLU A 277 14.89 -2.37 27.81
C GLU A 277 14.01 -3.45 27.15
N LEU A 278 13.25 -3.07 26.12
CA LEU A 278 12.36 -3.93 25.35
C LEU A 278 13.07 -4.72 24.24
N ARG A 279 14.36 -4.44 23.98
CA ARG A 279 15.12 -5.07 22.89
C ARG A 279 15.15 -6.60 23.02
N HIS A 280 14.91 -7.25 21.89
CA HIS A 280 15.00 -8.69 21.70
C HIS A 280 15.30 -8.97 20.22
N PRO A 281 16.14 -9.96 19.88
CA PRO A 281 16.54 -10.24 18.49
C PRO A 281 15.37 -10.58 17.56
N GLU A 282 14.30 -11.16 18.10
CA GLU A 282 13.04 -11.46 17.38
C GLU A 282 11.95 -10.38 17.53
N GLY A 283 12.26 -9.24 18.17
CA GLY A 283 11.36 -8.10 18.34
C GLY A 283 10.67 -7.99 19.70
N TRP A 284 10.13 -6.81 20.00
CA TRP A 284 9.62 -6.45 21.33
C TRP A 284 8.58 -7.43 21.86
N ALA A 285 7.72 -7.99 21.01
CA ALA A 285 6.70 -8.96 21.42
C ALA A 285 7.27 -10.21 22.12
N LYS A 286 8.54 -10.55 21.88
CA LYS A 286 9.23 -11.71 22.48
C LYS A 286 9.91 -11.39 23.82
N ARG A 287 10.04 -10.11 24.18
CA ARG A 287 10.70 -9.68 25.42
C ARG A 287 9.86 -9.95 26.69
N GLY A 288 8.55 -10.13 26.55
CA GLY A 288 7.61 -10.36 27.64
C GLY A 288 6.33 -9.55 27.48
N ALA A 289 5.50 -9.51 28.53
CA ALA A 289 4.16 -8.90 28.45
C ALA A 289 4.19 -7.39 28.13
N VAL A 290 5.15 -6.64 28.69
CA VAL A 290 5.33 -5.20 28.37
C VAL A 290 5.77 -5.00 26.92
N GLY A 291 6.68 -5.84 26.43
CA GLY A 291 7.15 -5.76 25.04
C GLY A 291 6.05 -6.12 24.03
N LEU A 292 5.21 -7.11 24.34
CA LEU A 292 4.00 -7.41 23.56
C LEU A 292 3.02 -6.24 23.58
N TYR A 293 2.75 -5.65 24.74
CA TYR A 293 1.90 -4.47 24.85
C TYR A 293 2.44 -3.31 23.99
N ALA A 294 3.75 -3.05 24.05
CA ALA A 294 4.40 -1.99 23.28
C ALA A 294 4.26 -2.24 21.76
N ALA A 295 4.63 -3.44 21.31
CA ALA A 295 4.55 -3.83 19.90
C ALA A 295 3.13 -3.69 19.33
N THR A 296 2.12 -4.05 20.12
CA THR A 296 0.72 -4.03 19.68
C THR A 296 0.04 -2.67 19.85
N GLY A 297 0.38 -1.93 20.92
CA GLY A 297 -0.38 -0.76 21.35
C GLY A 297 0.24 0.60 21.05
N LEU A 298 1.56 0.68 20.81
CA LEU A 298 2.26 1.96 20.65
C LEU A 298 1.69 2.80 19.50
N ALA A 299 1.49 2.18 18.34
CA ALA A 299 0.93 2.86 17.16
C ALA A 299 -0.44 3.48 17.45
N MET A 300 -1.33 2.73 18.11
CA MET A 300 -2.67 3.23 18.45
C MET A 300 -2.62 4.31 19.55
N HIS A 301 -1.73 4.20 20.54
CA HIS A 301 -1.51 5.31 21.48
C HIS A 301 -1.02 6.57 20.77
N ALA A 302 -0.13 6.45 19.79
CA ALA A 302 0.36 7.58 19.01
C ALA A 302 -0.74 8.22 18.16
N VAL A 303 -1.65 7.42 17.59
CA VAL A 303 -2.88 7.91 16.93
C VAL A 303 -3.69 8.78 17.89
N GLN A 304 -4.00 8.26 19.08
CA GLN A 304 -4.83 8.99 20.05
C GLN A 304 -4.14 10.24 20.63
N ALA A 305 -2.81 10.26 20.62
CA ALA A 305 -2.00 11.40 21.02
C ALA A 305 -1.80 12.46 19.90
N GLY A 306 -2.18 12.16 18.64
CA GLY A 306 -1.87 13.00 17.49
C GLY A 306 -0.38 13.02 17.11
N ARG A 307 0.36 11.96 17.46
CA ARG A 307 1.82 11.83 17.31
C ARG A 307 2.23 10.63 16.45
N TYR A 308 1.30 10.11 15.64
CA TYR A 308 1.55 8.92 14.84
C TYR A 308 2.68 9.13 13.82
N ASP A 309 2.73 10.30 13.18
CA ASP A 309 3.80 10.63 12.23
C ASP A 309 5.18 10.73 12.88
N GLU A 310 5.27 10.99 14.19
CA GLU A 310 6.55 10.96 14.91
C GLU A 310 7.05 9.52 15.03
N VAL A 311 6.15 8.58 15.38
CA VAL A 311 6.48 7.16 15.46
C VAL A 311 6.84 6.60 14.09
N LEU A 312 6.10 6.96 13.03
CA LEU A 312 6.37 6.47 11.68
C LEU A 312 7.71 6.90 11.08
N ARG A 313 8.34 7.94 11.63
CA ARG A 313 9.69 8.41 11.20
C ARG A 313 10.83 7.72 11.94
N ASP A 314 10.56 7.03 13.05
CA ASP A 314 11.58 6.32 13.82
C ASP A 314 11.69 4.85 13.36
N GLY A 315 12.60 4.59 12.43
CA GLY A 315 12.86 3.24 11.92
C GLY A 315 13.29 2.24 13.01
N GLY A 316 13.94 2.71 14.08
CA GLY A 316 14.35 1.85 15.20
C GLY A 316 13.16 1.35 16.02
N ILE A 317 12.11 2.16 16.14
CA ILE A 317 10.84 1.77 16.79
C ILE A 317 9.97 0.96 15.83
N VAL A 318 9.75 1.45 14.61
CA VAL A 318 8.82 0.85 13.64
C VAL A 318 9.23 -0.58 13.29
N ALA A 319 10.53 -0.87 13.24
CA ALA A 319 11.05 -2.22 13.03
C ALA A 319 10.52 -3.24 14.06
N HIS A 320 10.10 -2.81 15.25
CA HIS A 320 9.54 -3.67 16.30
C HIS A 320 8.01 -3.71 16.35
N LEU A 321 7.33 -2.92 15.53
CA LEU A 321 5.87 -2.90 15.44
C LEU A 321 5.42 -3.88 14.34
N PRO A 322 4.41 -4.74 14.58
CA PRO A 322 3.89 -5.63 13.55
C PRO A 322 3.30 -4.84 12.38
N GLN A 323 3.46 -5.35 11.15
CA GLN A 323 2.90 -4.76 9.93
C GLN A 323 1.41 -4.39 10.10
N THR A 324 0.61 -5.31 10.65
CA THR A 324 -0.84 -5.10 10.85
C THR A 324 -1.14 -4.01 11.88
N ALA A 325 -0.31 -3.81 12.89
CA ALA A 325 -0.52 -2.76 13.89
C ALA A 325 -0.35 -1.35 13.27
N LEU A 326 0.56 -1.21 12.30
CA LEU A 326 0.77 0.04 11.56
C LEU A 326 -0.40 0.33 10.61
N MET A 327 -0.85 -0.68 9.86
CA MET A 327 -1.98 -0.51 8.94
C MET A 327 -3.27 -0.18 9.70
N ASP A 328 -3.52 -0.88 10.82
CA ASP A 328 -4.67 -0.65 11.69
C ASP A 328 -4.67 0.76 12.27
N ALA A 329 -3.55 1.18 12.86
CA ALA A 329 -3.41 2.52 13.43
C ALA A 329 -3.56 3.64 12.38
N ALA A 330 -2.94 3.47 11.21
CA ALA A 330 -3.06 4.44 10.12
C ALA A 330 -4.51 4.61 9.68
N ARG A 331 -5.25 3.50 9.61
CA ARG A 331 -6.62 3.52 9.11
C ARG A 331 -7.66 4.02 10.10
N SER A 332 -7.32 4.02 11.38
CA SER A 332 -8.11 4.70 12.43
C SER A 332 -8.01 6.24 12.40
N ILE A 333 -7.08 6.83 11.62
CA ILE A 333 -6.94 8.31 11.50
C ILE A 333 -7.62 8.85 10.24
N THR A 334 -7.32 8.25 9.10
CA THR A 334 -7.62 8.84 7.78
C THR A 334 -7.99 7.77 6.77
N PHE A 335 -8.83 8.14 5.80
CA PHE A 335 -9.15 7.26 4.68
C PHE A 335 -8.02 7.16 3.64
N TYR A 336 -7.20 8.21 3.54
CA TYR A 336 -6.08 8.29 2.61
C TYR A 336 -4.78 8.34 3.39
N ILE A 337 -3.95 7.31 3.23
CA ILE A 337 -2.67 7.18 3.93
C ILE A 337 -1.56 7.76 3.06
N PRO A 338 -0.78 8.74 3.53
CA PRO A 338 0.32 9.33 2.76
C PRO A 338 1.35 8.26 2.34
N GLY A 339 1.77 8.30 1.06
CA GLY A 339 2.55 7.22 0.45
C GLY A 339 4.01 7.09 0.91
N ASN A 340 4.64 8.17 1.35
CA ASN A 340 6.03 8.17 1.86
C ASN A 340 6.11 7.88 3.37
N THR A 341 5.39 6.87 3.84
CA THR A 341 5.37 6.50 5.25
C THR A 341 5.53 4.99 5.44
N ALA A 342 6.06 4.56 6.58
CA ALA A 342 6.16 3.12 6.88
C ALA A 342 4.79 2.41 6.95
N ALA A 343 3.71 3.16 7.20
CA ALA A 343 2.35 2.63 7.13
C ALA A 343 1.90 2.38 5.67
N ALA A 344 2.25 3.28 4.74
CA ALA A 344 2.02 3.04 3.32
C ALA A 344 2.89 1.89 2.80
N ASP A 345 4.16 1.81 3.21
CA ASP A 345 5.03 0.66 2.88
C ASP A 345 4.36 -0.66 3.33
N ALA A 346 3.81 -0.70 4.55
CA ALA A 346 3.08 -1.86 5.06
C ALA A 346 1.86 -2.24 4.19
N ILE A 347 1.10 -1.25 3.71
CA ILE A 347 -0.10 -1.45 2.87
C ILE A 347 0.27 -1.90 1.47
N HIS A 348 1.25 -1.26 0.85
CA HIS A 348 1.71 -1.62 -0.50
C HIS A 348 2.28 -3.04 -0.52
N LEU A 349 3.11 -3.40 0.47
CA LEU A 349 3.62 -4.76 0.64
C LEU A 349 2.48 -5.77 0.87
N TRP A 350 1.49 -5.43 1.69
CA TRP A 350 0.31 -6.28 1.93
C TRP A 350 -0.48 -6.57 0.65
N GLY A 351 -0.79 -5.54 -0.14
CA GLY A 351 -1.50 -5.68 -1.42
C GLY A 351 -0.72 -6.50 -2.46
N TRP A 352 0.60 -6.57 -2.31
CA TRP A 352 1.48 -7.40 -3.14
C TRP A 352 1.64 -8.84 -2.65
N GLY A 353 0.99 -9.19 -1.53
CA GLY A 353 1.08 -10.51 -0.91
C GLY A 353 2.35 -10.73 -0.09
N ILE A 354 3.04 -9.65 0.30
CA ILE A 354 4.22 -9.71 1.17
C ILE A 354 3.72 -9.53 2.60
N VAL A 355 3.47 -10.67 3.25
CA VAL A 355 2.95 -10.76 4.63
C VAL A 355 3.92 -11.59 5.47
N PRO A 356 5.05 -10.98 5.91
CA PRO A 356 6.07 -11.67 6.69
C PRO A 356 5.48 -12.32 7.93
N GLN A 357 5.80 -13.59 8.16
CA GLN A 357 5.33 -14.31 9.35
C GLN A 357 6.15 -13.98 10.59
N GLN A 358 7.37 -13.46 10.40
CA GLN A 358 8.30 -13.11 11.45
C GLN A 358 8.58 -11.61 11.46
N GLN A 359 8.72 -11.03 12.66
CA GLN A 359 9.02 -9.61 12.84
C GLN A 359 10.36 -9.21 12.21
N THR A 360 11.35 -10.11 12.22
CA THR A 360 12.69 -9.90 11.65
C THR A 360 12.66 -9.77 10.14
N GLU A 361 11.87 -10.60 9.47
CA GLU A 361 11.63 -10.52 8.03
C GLU A 361 10.89 -9.23 7.66
N TRP A 362 9.86 -8.86 8.43
CA TRP A 362 9.18 -7.56 8.26
C TRP A 362 10.15 -6.38 8.38
N ALA A 363 11.04 -6.38 9.36
CA ALA A 363 12.06 -5.33 9.49
C ALA A 363 13.05 -5.32 8.30
N SER A 364 13.36 -6.47 7.72
CA SER A 364 14.21 -6.56 6.52
C SER A 364 13.51 -5.92 5.30
N TRP A 365 12.20 -6.14 5.16
CA TRP A 365 11.39 -5.46 4.14
C TRP A 365 11.31 -3.95 4.35
N LEU A 366 11.11 -3.48 5.59
CA LEU A 366 11.16 -2.04 5.91
C LEU A 366 12.51 -1.42 5.54
N HIS A 367 13.61 -2.12 5.83
CA HIS A 367 14.95 -1.69 5.47
C HIS A 367 15.11 -1.53 3.95
N LEU A 368 14.62 -2.51 3.19
CA LEU A 368 14.65 -2.47 1.73
C LEU A 368 13.78 -1.33 1.16
N MET A 369 12.53 -1.19 1.62
CA MET A 369 11.63 -0.11 1.18
C MET A 369 12.25 1.27 1.43
N ALA A 370 12.87 1.47 2.59
CA ALA A 370 13.56 2.71 2.93
C ALA A 370 14.74 2.98 2.00
N LEU A 371 15.59 1.99 1.72
CA LEU A 371 16.71 2.15 0.78
C LEU A 371 16.25 2.46 -0.64
N SER A 372 15.16 1.83 -1.12
CA SER A 372 14.57 2.16 -2.41
C SER A 372 14.11 3.60 -2.48
N ARG A 373 13.49 4.12 -1.42
CA ARG A 373 13.12 5.55 -1.31
C ARG A 373 14.31 6.47 -0.98
N ASN A 374 15.54 5.99 -1.01
CA ASN A 374 16.76 6.73 -0.61
C ASN A 374 16.71 7.28 0.84
N ASP A 375 15.88 6.71 1.70
CA ASP A 375 15.77 7.06 3.12
C ASP A 375 16.84 6.34 3.95
N ARG A 376 18.08 6.77 3.77
CA ARG A 376 19.25 6.13 4.42
C ARG A 376 19.21 6.24 5.93
N ALA A 377 18.61 7.30 6.46
CA ALA A 377 18.49 7.52 7.90
C ALA A 377 17.53 6.50 8.52
N PHE A 378 16.35 6.31 7.92
CA PHE A 378 15.40 5.30 8.37
C PHE A 378 15.95 3.88 8.20
N ALA A 379 16.55 3.57 7.05
CA ALA A 379 17.19 2.27 6.82
C ALA A 379 18.26 1.96 7.89
N SER A 380 19.15 2.92 8.18
CA SER A 380 20.18 2.77 9.22
C SER A 380 19.57 2.56 10.62
N ALA A 381 18.47 3.24 10.92
CA ALA A 381 17.76 3.05 12.19
C ALA A 381 17.13 1.65 12.30
N VAL A 382 16.56 1.11 11.22
CA VAL A 382 16.04 -0.26 11.17
C VAL A 382 17.17 -1.27 11.37
N ALA A 383 18.30 -1.12 10.66
CA ALA A 383 19.46 -2.00 10.76
C ALA A 383 20.06 -2.01 12.18
N SER A 384 20.03 -0.87 12.88
CA SER A 384 20.55 -0.72 14.25
C SER A 384 19.51 -0.96 15.37
N SER A 385 18.29 -1.38 15.02
CA SER A 385 17.20 -1.66 15.98
C SER A 385 17.55 -2.76 16.99
N GLY A 386 18.46 -3.66 16.64
CA GLY A 386 18.85 -4.82 17.44
C GLY A 386 18.05 -6.09 17.12
N LEU A 387 17.25 -6.07 16.05
CA LEU A 387 16.67 -7.26 15.43
C LEU A 387 17.75 -8.08 14.70
N ALA A 388 17.61 -9.40 14.72
CA ALA A 388 18.39 -10.29 13.89
C ALA A 388 17.75 -10.35 12.49
N LEU A 389 18.10 -9.38 11.63
CA LEU A 389 17.59 -9.32 10.26
C LEU A 389 18.08 -10.55 9.47
N PRO A 390 17.18 -11.37 8.88
CA PRO A 390 17.58 -12.50 8.06
C PRO A 390 18.37 -12.10 6.81
N TRP A 391 18.22 -10.85 6.36
CA TRP A 391 19.00 -10.26 5.28
C TRP A 391 18.95 -8.73 5.38
N GLN A 392 19.96 -8.07 4.83
CA GLN A 392 20.01 -6.61 4.73
C GLN A 392 20.26 -6.22 3.29
N ALA A 393 19.55 -5.20 2.79
CA ALA A 393 19.82 -4.69 1.45
C ALA A 393 21.09 -3.82 1.45
N LYS A 394 22.03 -4.06 0.53
CA LYS A 394 23.19 -3.17 0.35
C LYS A 394 22.79 -1.93 -0.44
N TRP A 395 22.03 -2.15 -1.50
CA TRP A 395 21.48 -1.14 -2.38
C TRP A 395 20.27 -1.69 -3.14
N ALA A 396 19.43 -0.79 -3.63
CA ALA A 396 18.24 -1.14 -4.41
C ALA A 396 18.08 -0.15 -5.57
N LYS A 397 18.10 -0.68 -6.79
CA LYS A 397 17.69 0.00 -8.03
C LYS A 397 16.40 -0.65 -8.51
N TRP A 398 15.38 -0.52 -7.67
CA TRP A 398 14.14 -1.28 -7.73
C TRP A 398 12.97 -0.34 -7.53
N ARG A 399 11.90 -0.54 -8.31
CA ARG A 399 10.61 0.09 -8.07
C ARG A 399 9.90 -0.60 -6.90
N PRO A 400 9.83 0.03 -5.72
CA PRO A 400 9.06 -0.54 -4.62
C PRO A 400 7.56 -0.55 -4.95
N PRO A 401 6.76 -1.44 -4.31
CA PRO A 401 5.30 -1.35 -4.30
C PRO A 401 4.84 0.07 -3.93
N GLY A 402 3.87 0.59 -4.69
CA GLY A 402 3.42 1.98 -4.58
C GLY A 402 4.35 3.04 -5.21
N GLY A 403 5.51 2.65 -5.75
CA GLY A 403 6.49 3.58 -6.33
C GLY A 403 5.99 4.26 -7.59
N LEU A 404 6.01 5.60 -7.60
CA LEU A 404 5.64 6.46 -8.73
C LEU A 404 6.64 7.61 -8.85
N HIS A 405 7.79 7.33 -9.44
CA HIS A 405 8.84 8.32 -9.68
C HIS A 405 9.76 7.84 -10.82
N PRO A 406 10.30 8.73 -11.68
CA PRO A 406 11.22 8.37 -12.75
C PRO A 406 12.42 7.54 -12.28
N ASP A 407 13.05 7.91 -11.15
CA ASP A 407 14.21 7.20 -10.59
C ASP A 407 13.97 5.71 -10.33
N PHE A 408 12.73 5.31 -10.06
CA PHE A 408 12.38 3.91 -9.86
C PHE A 408 12.39 3.08 -11.15
N LEU A 409 12.47 3.74 -12.31
CA LEU A 409 12.51 3.11 -13.63
C LEU A 409 13.94 2.97 -14.18
N GLU A 410 14.95 3.56 -13.53
CA GLU A 410 16.35 3.64 -14.00
C GLU A 410 16.94 2.26 -14.35
N ALA A 411 16.67 1.23 -13.53
CA ALA A 411 17.20 -0.11 -13.76
C ALA A 411 16.59 -0.83 -14.97
N GLY A 412 15.42 -0.38 -15.44
CA GLY A 412 14.67 -1.04 -16.51
C GLY A 412 14.17 -2.44 -16.16
N ARG A 413 13.65 -3.14 -17.19
CA ARG A 413 13.09 -4.49 -17.07
C ARG A 413 14.15 -5.55 -17.35
N LEU A 414 14.59 -6.25 -16.33
CA LEU A 414 15.64 -7.26 -16.44
C LEU A 414 15.06 -8.64 -16.80
N ALA A 415 15.61 -9.25 -17.84
CA ALA A 415 15.27 -10.59 -18.29
C ALA A 415 16.09 -11.66 -17.55
N ALA A 416 17.36 -11.35 -17.25
CA ALA A 416 18.28 -12.23 -16.52
C ALA A 416 19.50 -11.46 -16.00
N LEU A 417 20.34 -12.15 -15.21
CA LEU A 417 21.62 -11.65 -14.69
C LEU A 417 22.78 -12.56 -15.12
N ALA A 418 23.97 -11.98 -15.25
CA ALA A 418 25.22 -12.72 -15.36
C ALA A 418 26.32 -12.08 -14.49
N GLU A 419 27.14 -12.91 -13.84
CA GLU A 419 28.33 -12.44 -13.13
C GLU A 419 29.42 -12.09 -14.14
N VAL A 420 30.02 -10.91 -13.97
CA VAL A 420 31.14 -10.44 -14.77
C VAL A 420 32.20 -9.76 -13.89
N ARG A 421 33.29 -9.32 -14.52
CA ARG A 421 34.30 -8.45 -13.93
C ARG A 421 34.50 -7.23 -14.81
N TRP A 422 34.48 -6.05 -14.20
CA TRP A 422 34.80 -4.79 -14.87
C TRP A 422 36.12 -4.27 -14.33
N GLN A 423 37.14 -4.17 -15.18
CA GLN A 423 38.51 -3.82 -14.78
C GLN A 423 39.03 -4.68 -13.61
N GLY A 424 38.65 -5.97 -13.62
CA GLY A 424 38.99 -6.95 -12.58
C GLY A 424 38.14 -6.90 -11.30
N ARG A 425 37.23 -5.94 -11.14
CA ARG A 425 36.33 -5.82 -9.98
C ARG A 425 35.03 -6.62 -10.16
N PRO A 426 34.43 -7.17 -9.09
CA PRO A 426 33.11 -7.79 -9.16
C PRO A 426 32.03 -6.87 -9.70
N ALA A 427 31.37 -7.31 -10.77
CA ALA A 427 30.30 -6.58 -11.43
C ALA A 427 29.19 -7.54 -11.87
N VAL A 428 28.00 -7.00 -12.09
CA VAL A 428 26.84 -7.73 -12.59
C VAL A 428 26.40 -7.15 -13.92
N ALA A 429 26.13 -8.03 -14.87
CA ALA A 429 25.49 -7.68 -16.13
C ALA A 429 23.97 -7.86 -16.00
N GLY A 430 23.23 -6.75 -16.04
CA GLY A 430 21.77 -6.73 -16.11
C GLY A 430 21.31 -6.80 -17.55
N LEU A 431 20.67 -7.89 -17.93
CA LEU A 431 20.32 -8.21 -19.32
C LEU A 431 18.88 -7.79 -19.63
N GLN A 432 18.68 -6.93 -20.61
CA GLN A 432 17.38 -6.39 -21.02
C GLN A 432 17.08 -6.70 -22.48
N ARG A 433 15.78 -6.87 -22.78
CA ARG A 433 15.28 -6.96 -24.16
C ARG A 433 14.33 -5.80 -24.39
N ARG A 434 14.60 -5.00 -25.42
CA ARG A 434 13.77 -3.85 -25.80
C ARG A 434 13.24 -4.05 -27.20
N THR A 435 11.98 -3.70 -27.43
CA THR A 435 11.42 -3.67 -28.78
C THR A 435 11.43 -2.25 -29.29
N VAL A 436 12.21 -1.98 -30.33
CA VAL A 436 12.30 -0.66 -30.97
C VAL A 436 11.93 -0.84 -32.45
N ASN A 437 10.91 -0.13 -32.92
CA ASN A 437 10.41 -0.26 -34.30
C ASN A 437 10.13 -1.72 -34.74
N GLU A 438 9.51 -2.52 -33.86
CA GLU A 438 9.19 -3.94 -34.09
C GLU A 438 10.41 -4.89 -34.14
N GLU A 439 11.63 -4.40 -33.90
CA GLU A 439 12.84 -5.20 -33.77
C GLU A 439 13.22 -5.39 -32.29
N GLU A 440 13.61 -6.62 -31.91
CA GLU A 440 14.12 -6.91 -30.57
C GLU A 440 15.62 -6.58 -30.51
N LEU A 441 15.96 -5.57 -29.70
CA LEU A 441 17.33 -5.18 -29.40
C LEU A 441 17.72 -5.69 -28.01
N LEU A 442 18.98 -6.13 -27.92
CA LEU A 442 19.60 -6.54 -26.67
C LEU A 442 20.29 -5.32 -26.05
N TYR A 443 20.10 -5.18 -24.74
CA TYR A 443 20.66 -4.08 -23.98
C TYR A 443 21.24 -4.62 -22.67
N VAL A 444 22.48 -4.26 -22.35
CA VAL A 444 23.16 -4.74 -21.16
C VAL A 444 23.70 -3.59 -20.33
N SER A 445 23.26 -3.50 -19.09
CA SER A 445 23.85 -2.59 -18.10
C SER A 445 24.88 -3.32 -17.26
N ILE A 446 26.05 -2.72 -17.05
CA ILE A 446 27.08 -3.26 -16.16
C ILE A 446 27.11 -2.42 -14.88
N ARG A 447 26.90 -3.07 -13.74
CA ARG A 447 26.83 -2.41 -12.43
C ARG A 447 27.80 -3.02 -11.44
N ASP A 448 28.33 -2.19 -10.54
CA ASP A 448 29.17 -2.64 -9.44
C ASP A 448 28.34 -3.44 -8.43
N VAL A 449 28.86 -4.58 -7.97
CA VAL A 449 28.14 -5.46 -7.03
C VAL A 449 28.02 -4.84 -5.63
N GLU A 450 28.99 -4.03 -5.21
CA GLU A 450 29.02 -3.43 -3.87
C GLU A 450 28.16 -2.17 -3.78
N THR A 451 28.12 -1.34 -4.83
CA THR A 451 27.44 -0.04 -4.80
C THR A 451 26.16 0.04 -5.65
N GLY A 452 26.00 -0.85 -6.64
CA GLY A 452 24.91 -0.78 -7.61
C GLY A 452 25.05 0.35 -8.64
N GLU A 453 26.15 1.09 -8.59
CA GLU A 453 26.47 2.15 -9.55
C GLU A 453 26.74 1.55 -10.93
N GLN A 454 26.27 2.24 -11.96
CA GLN A 454 26.54 1.88 -13.34
C GLN A 454 28.01 2.22 -13.68
N LEU A 455 28.73 1.24 -14.22
CA LEU A 455 30.17 1.35 -14.46
C LEU A 455 30.53 1.83 -15.87
N THR A 456 29.57 1.74 -16.81
CA THR A 456 29.72 2.15 -18.20
C THR A 456 28.36 2.47 -18.79
N ASP A 457 28.34 3.21 -19.90
CA ASP A 457 27.15 3.33 -20.73
C ASP A 457 26.69 1.93 -21.17
N PRO A 458 25.38 1.71 -21.31
CA PRO A 458 24.90 0.36 -21.55
C PRO A 458 25.26 -0.15 -22.94
N LEU A 459 25.56 -1.43 -23.02
CA LEU A 459 25.97 -2.08 -24.25
C LEU A 459 24.74 -2.35 -25.11
N GLU A 460 24.72 -1.79 -26.31
CA GLU A 460 23.61 -1.92 -27.27
C GLU A 460 23.98 -2.82 -28.45
N GLY A 461 23.01 -3.62 -28.91
CA GLY A 461 23.18 -4.48 -30.07
C GLY A 461 23.89 -5.80 -29.75
N ASP A 462 24.45 -6.46 -30.77
CA ASP A 462 24.99 -7.81 -30.65
C ASP A 462 26.51 -7.81 -30.34
N GLN A 463 27.23 -6.76 -30.72
CA GLN A 463 28.69 -6.67 -30.61
C GLN A 463 29.10 -5.85 -29.39
N ILE A 464 30.11 -6.31 -28.68
CA ILE A 464 30.76 -5.54 -27.62
C ILE A 464 31.89 -4.74 -28.28
N LEU A 465 31.86 -3.41 -28.13
CA LEU A 465 32.88 -2.53 -28.69
C LEU A 465 34.27 -2.86 -28.12
N GLU A 466 35.31 -2.65 -28.93
CA GLU A 466 36.70 -2.99 -28.58
C GLU A 466 37.20 -2.23 -27.34
N GLU A 467 36.64 -1.06 -27.06
CA GLU A 467 36.92 -0.28 -25.84
C GLU A 467 36.41 -0.96 -24.57
N HIS A 468 35.23 -1.60 -24.63
CA HIS A 468 34.64 -2.30 -23.49
C HIS A 468 35.18 -3.73 -23.34
N SER A 469 35.65 -4.36 -24.42
CA SER A 469 36.17 -5.73 -24.38
C SER A 469 37.50 -5.87 -23.63
N ALA A 470 38.27 -4.78 -23.51
CA ALA A 470 39.48 -4.76 -22.69
C ALA A 470 39.18 -4.73 -21.17
N ASP A 471 38.04 -4.15 -20.80
CA ASP A 471 37.65 -3.93 -19.41
C ASP A 471 36.68 -4.99 -18.87
N LEU A 472 35.87 -5.60 -19.74
CA LEU A 472 34.88 -6.61 -19.38
C LEU A 472 35.44 -8.03 -19.50
N THR A 473 35.40 -8.81 -18.42
CA THR A 473 35.87 -10.20 -18.39
C THR A 473 34.92 -11.12 -17.63
N TRP A 474 34.98 -12.42 -17.93
CA TRP A 474 34.31 -13.44 -17.11
C TRP A 474 34.98 -13.60 -15.74
N PRO A 475 34.27 -14.08 -14.70
CA PRO A 475 34.92 -14.43 -13.44
C PRO A 475 35.98 -15.52 -13.65
N ALA A 476 37.16 -15.34 -13.05
CA ALA A 476 38.27 -16.28 -13.16
C ALA A 476 37.99 -17.58 -12.40
N ALA A 477 38.15 -18.73 -13.06
CA ALA A 477 38.41 -19.98 -12.34
C ALA A 477 39.78 -19.87 -11.66
N PHE A 478 39.89 -20.27 -10.39
CA PHE A 478 41.08 -20.07 -9.53
C PHE A 478 42.42 -20.16 -10.28
N GLY A 479 43.09 -19.00 -10.44
CA GLY A 479 44.44 -18.89 -11.00
C GLY A 479 44.57 -18.72 -12.52
N GLN A 480 43.47 -18.51 -13.25
CA GLN A 480 43.49 -18.26 -14.71
C GLN A 480 42.99 -16.86 -15.06
N VAL A 481 43.50 -16.30 -16.16
CA VAL A 481 42.91 -15.10 -16.78
C VAL A 481 41.68 -15.56 -17.56
N SER A 482 40.51 -15.08 -17.16
CA SER A 482 39.27 -15.36 -17.88
C SER A 482 39.16 -14.45 -19.10
N PRO A 483 38.68 -14.97 -20.25
CA PRO A 483 38.51 -14.18 -21.45
C PRO A 483 37.37 -13.16 -21.29
N ALA A 484 37.35 -12.17 -22.18
CA ALA A 484 36.18 -11.32 -22.38
C ALA A 484 35.06 -12.09 -23.09
N PRO A 485 33.78 -11.75 -22.85
CA PRO A 485 32.69 -12.22 -23.71
C PRO A 485 32.87 -11.69 -25.14
N ASP A 486 32.63 -12.54 -26.13
CA ASP A 486 32.75 -12.23 -27.56
C ASP A 486 31.56 -11.38 -28.07
N SER A 487 30.41 -11.46 -27.41
CA SER A 487 29.18 -10.77 -27.81
C SER A 487 28.20 -10.57 -26.66
N VAL A 488 27.24 -9.67 -26.83
CA VAL A 488 26.13 -9.49 -25.89
C VAL A 488 25.29 -10.76 -25.79
N ARG A 489 25.10 -11.49 -26.90
CA ARG A 489 24.35 -12.76 -26.92
C ARG A 489 25.01 -13.86 -26.08
N GLU A 490 26.33 -13.84 -25.92
CA GLU A 490 27.03 -14.76 -25.03
C GLU A 490 26.64 -14.55 -23.57
N LEU A 491 26.47 -13.29 -23.13
CA LEU A 491 25.98 -12.97 -21.78
C LEU A 491 24.60 -13.55 -21.52
N PHE A 492 23.68 -13.45 -22.48
CA PHE A 492 22.37 -14.08 -22.39
C PHE A 492 22.44 -15.61 -22.34
N THR A 493 23.36 -16.21 -23.08
CA THR A 493 23.53 -17.67 -23.12
C THR A 493 24.12 -18.21 -21.82
N ALA A 494 25.00 -17.44 -21.18
CA ALA A 494 25.60 -17.77 -19.88
C ALA A 494 24.65 -17.52 -18.69
N SER A 495 23.58 -16.75 -18.91
CA SER A 495 22.62 -16.45 -17.85
C SER A 495 21.78 -17.66 -17.45
N VAL A 496 21.35 -17.68 -16.18
CA VAL A 496 20.48 -18.72 -15.64
C VAL A 496 19.02 -18.39 -15.99
N PRO A 497 18.20 -19.37 -16.42
CA PRO A 497 16.81 -19.12 -16.78
C PRO A 497 15.99 -18.54 -15.62
N ARG A 498 14.89 -17.84 -15.96
CA ARG A 498 13.93 -17.29 -15.00
C ARG A 498 13.37 -18.36 -14.05
N ARG A 499 13.10 -17.95 -12.81
CA ARG A 499 12.36 -18.73 -11.81
C ARG A 499 10.94 -19.01 -12.25
N ASP A 500 10.32 -19.98 -11.58
CA ASP A 500 8.87 -20.21 -11.63
C ASP A 500 8.11 -18.88 -11.37
N ASP A 501 6.99 -18.69 -12.06
CA ASP A 501 6.15 -17.47 -12.05
C ASP A 501 5.63 -17.08 -10.64
N ARG A 502 5.86 -17.95 -9.65
CA ARG A 502 5.56 -17.72 -8.22
C ARG A 502 6.48 -16.71 -7.54
N ALA A 503 7.71 -16.49 -8.05
CA ALA A 503 8.65 -15.48 -7.56
C ALA A 503 8.32 -14.10 -8.15
N PHE A 504 7.18 -13.53 -7.74
CA PHE A 504 6.58 -12.44 -8.51
C PHE A 504 7.37 -11.11 -8.48
N ILE A 505 8.08 -10.79 -7.39
CA ILE A 505 8.69 -9.44 -7.29
C ILE A 505 9.91 -9.33 -8.21
N LEU A 506 10.74 -10.38 -8.29
CA LEU A 506 11.98 -10.42 -9.05
C LEU A 506 12.21 -11.84 -9.61
N PRO A 507 11.57 -12.18 -10.74
CA PRO A 507 11.52 -13.57 -11.25
C PRO A 507 12.83 -14.07 -11.88
N CYS A 508 13.91 -13.30 -11.92
CA CYS A 508 15.20 -13.84 -12.34
C CYS A 508 15.75 -14.81 -11.28
N GLU A 509 16.52 -15.82 -11.70
CA GLU A 509 17.27 -16.62 -10.72
C GLU A 509 18.28 -15.71 -10.00
N PRO A 510 18.35 -15.76 -8.66
CA PRO A 510 19.27 -14.98 -7.88
C PRO A 510 20.72 -15.32 -8.22
N LEU A 511 21.53 -14.28 -8.30
CA LEU A 511 22.95 -14.40 -8.58
C LEU A 511 23.73 -14.15 -7.31
N ALA A 512 24.42 -15.16 -6.79
CA ALA A 512 25.34 -15.00 -5.67
C ALA A 512 26.73 -14.58 -6.17
N VAL A 513 27.24 -13.46 -5.69
CA VAL A 513 28.59 -12.95 -5.97
C VAL A 513 29.26 -12.63 -4.64
N GLY A 514 30.14 -13.52 -4.17
CA GLY A 514 30.74 -13.38 -2.85
C GLY A 514 29.71 -13.59 -1.73
N ASP A 515 29.57 -12.59 -0.85
CA ASP A 515 28.59 -12.53 0.24
C ASP A 515 27.29 -11.80 -0.15
N VAL A 516 27.21 -11.31 -1.39
CA VAL A 516 26.05 -10.58 -1.91
C VAL A 516 25.19 -11.50 -2.77
N THR A 517 23.88 -11.47 -2.56
CA THR A 517 22.90 -12.10 -3.45
C THR A 517 22.11 -11.03 -4.17
N LEU A 518 22.09 -11.09 -5.51
CA LEU A 518 21.35 -10.17 -6.36
C LEU A 518 20.05 -10.80 -6.84
N PHE A 519 18.98 -10.00 -6.81
CA PHE A 519 17.65 -10.34 -7.32
C PHE A 519 17.26 -9.34 -8.40
N ALA A 520 16.71 -9.84 -9.51
CA ALA A 520 16.35 -9.00 -10.65
C ALA A 520 15.01 -9.38 -11.28
N GLY A 521 14.42 -8.44 -12.00
CA GLY A 521 13.19 -8.67 -12.73
C GLY A 521 12.68 -7.43 -13.44
N ASP A 522 11.39 -7.46 -13.75
CA ASP A 522 10.73 -6.35 -14.44
C ASP A 522 10.73 -5.06 -13.59
N LEU A 523 10.84 -5.20 -12.26
CA LEU A 523 10.85 -4.07 -11.31
C LEU A 523 12.25 -3.49 -11.06
N GLY A 524 13.30 -4.04 -11.66
CA GLY A 524 14.68 -3.61 -11.47
C GLY A 524 15.55 -4.64 -10.74
N LEU A 525 16.47 -4.15 -9.89
CA LEU A 525 17.57 -4.91 -9.30
C LEU A 525 17.76 -4.58 -7.82
N ILE A 526 17.99 -5.60 -7.01
CA ILE A 526 18.28 -5.46 -5.56
C ILE A 526 19.50 -6.31 -5.23
N ALA A 527 20.37 -5.80 -4.37
CA ALA A 527 21.43 -6.58 -3.74
C ALA A 527 21.19 -6.69 -2.23
N ILE A 528 21.28 -7.92 -1.71
CA ILE A 528 21.14 -8.20 -0.29
C ILE A 528 22.34 -9.01 0.24
N GLU A 529 22.66 -8.80 1.51
CA GLU A 529 23.53 -9.62 2.34
C GLU A 529 22.66 -10.54 3.20
N PRO A 530 22.56 -11.85 2.88
CA PRO A 530 21.90 -12.80 3.76
C PRO A 530 22.69 -13.02 5.04
N ALA A 531 21.98 -13.24 6.14
CA ALA A 531 22.60 -13.80 7.34
C ALA A 531 22.98 -15.27 7.13
N ASP A 532 23.97 -15.74 7.87
CA ASP A 532 24.48 -17.11 7.76
C ASP A 532 23.37 -18.16 7.90
N GLY A 533 23.26 -19.05 6.91
CA GLY A 533 22.32 -20.18 6.92
C GLY A 533 20.86 -19.85 6.62
N VAL A 534 20.56 -18.61 6.20
CA VAL A 534 19.23 -18.22 5.75
C VAL A 534 18.95 -18.76 4.35
N ASP A 535 17.80 -19.40 4.17
CA ASP A 535 17.29 -19.80 2.86
C ASP A 535 16.51 -18.63 2.23
N LEU A 536 16.87 -18.28 0.99
CA LEU A 536 16.25 -17.20 0.22
C LEU A 536 15.46 -17.74 -0.99
N ALA A 537 15.19 -19.05 -1.05
CA ALA A 537 14.40 -19.64 -2.12
C ALA A 537 13.01 -18.98 -2.25
N ASP A 538 12.36 -18.71 -1.12
CA ASP A 538 11.03 -18.08 -1.05
C ASP A 538 11.06 -16.55 -0.99
N PHE A 539 12.22 -15.91 -1.17
CA PHE A 539 12.31 -14.45 -1.18
C PHE A 539 11.40 -13.86 -2.28
N GLY A 540 10.47 -13.00 -1.88
CA GLY A 540 9.49 -12.40 -2.79
C GLY A 540 8.38 -13.34 -3.26
N ALA A 541 8.22 -14.50 -2.62
CA ALA A 541 7.04 -15.34 -2.80
C ALA A 541 5.77 -14.63 -2.33
N ARG A 542 4.68 -14.80 -3.07
CA ARG A 542 3.40 -14.16 -2.77
C ARG A 542 2.51 -15.03 -1.90
N ALA A 543 2.05 -14.44 -0.80
CA ALA A 543 0.95 -14.94 0.00
C ALA A 543 -0.15 -13.87 0.03
N LEU A 544 -1.10 -13.95 -0.90
CA LEU A 544 -2.20 -12.97 -0.96
C LEU A 544 -3.05 -13.06 0.32
N PRO A 545 -3.36 -11.93 0.98
CA PRO A 545 -4.20 -11.97 2.17
C PRO A 545 -5.59 -12.54 1.88
N LEU A 546 -6.08 -13.45 2.73
CA LEU A 546 -7.43 -14.02 2.61
C LEU A 546 -8.51 -12.95 2.74
N SER A 547 -8.24 -11.96 3.59
CA SER A 547 -9.09 -10.78 3.82
C SER A 547 -9.04 -9.74 2.69
N GLY A 548 -8.19 -9.94 1.67
CA GLY A 548 -7.97 -9.00 0.57
C GLY A 548 -7.19 -7.75 1.00
N ASP A 549 -7.25 -6.71 0.17
CA ASP A 549 -6.55 -5.46 0.41
C ASP A 549 -6.94 -4.83 1.76
N TYR A 550 -5.98 -4.14 2.37
CA TYR A 550 -6.23 -3.49 3.65
C TYR A 550 -6.95 -2.16 3.43
N THR A 551 -6.35 -1.30 2.61
CA THR A 551 -6.88 -0.03 2.16
C THR A 551 -5.98 0.59 1.08
N ASP A 552 -6.31 1.79 0.61
CA ASP A 552 -5.51 2.57 -0.34
C ASP A 552 -4.47 3.43 0.40
N ALA A 553 -3.28 3.51 -0.18
CA ALA A 553 -2.24 4.44 0.21
C ALA A 553 -1.84 5.30 -0.99
N GLY A 554 -1.27 6.48 -0.75
CA GLY A 554 -0.72 7.32 -1.80
C GLY A 554 0.53 6.73 -2.46
N PRO A 555 0.96 7.30 -3.60
CA PRO A 555 2.20 6.90 -4.24
C PRO A 555 3.40 7.23 -3.35
N CYS A 556 4.45 6.40 -3.43
CA CYS A 556 5.74 6.71 -2.83
C CYS A 556 6.75 7.21 -3.88
N SER A 557 7.70 8.01 -3.41
CA SER A 557 8.79 8.62 -4.18
C SER A 557 10.06 8.60 -3.33
N PRO A 558 11.25 8.87 -3.91
CA PRO A 558 12.44 9.11 -3.12
C PRO A 558 12.20 10.23 -2.10
N VAL A 559 12.78 10.08 -0.90
CA VAL A 559 12.73 11.11 0.14
C VAL A 559 13.41 12.37 -0.37
N ASP A 560 12.80 13.52 -0.10
CA ASP A 560 13.22 14.85 -0.56
C ASP A 560 13.32 15.01 -2.09
N ALA A 561 12.65 14.13 -2.86
CA ALA A 561 12.52 14.32 -4.31
C ALA A 561 11.87 15.69 -4.62
N PRO A 562 12.41 16.42 -5.62
CA PRO A 562 11.79 17.67 -6.05
C PRO A 562 10.39 17.40 -6.63
N PRO A 563 9.53 18.44 -6.73
CA PRO A 563 8.31 18.34 -7.51
C PRO A 563 8.63 17.91 -8.96
N PRO A 564 7.71 17.20 -9.64
CA PRO A 564 7.92 16.79 -11.02
C PRO A 564 8.28 17.97 -11.93
N SER A 565 9.18 17.73 -12.89
CA SER A 565 9.60 18.75 -13.86
C SER A 565 9.81 18.14 -15.25
N HIS A 566 10.04 18.99 -16.24
CA HIS A 566 10.39 18.52 -17.60
C HIS A 566 11.75 17.81 -17.64
N GLU A 567 12.67 18.10 -16.71
CA GLU A 567 13.98 17.43 -16.61
C GLU A 567 13.85 15.94 -16.30
N ASP A 568 12.73 15.52 -15.67
CA ASP A 568 12.43 14.11 -15.42
C ASP A 568 12.39 13.27 -16.71
N LEU A 569 12.16 13.90 -17.88
CA LEU A 569 12.22 13.22 -19.18
C LEU A 569 13.62 12.66 -19.47
N LEU A 570 14.69 13.27 -18.94
CA LEU A 570 16.06 12.75 -19.06
C LEU A 570 16.18 11.39 -18.35
N THR A 571 15.58 11.26 -17.16
CA THR A 571 15.56 9.99 -16.42
C THR A 571 14.69 8.94 -17.10
N VAL A 572 13.55 9.36 -17.70
CA VAL A 572 12.61 8.44 -18.35
C VAL A 572 13.11 7.93 -19.70
N PHE A 573 13.70 8.80 -20.52
CA PHE A 573 14.09 8.48 -21.89
C PHE A 573 15.59 8.36 -22.11
N GLY A 574 16.42 8.98 -21.27
CA GLY A 574 17.84 9.18 -21.50
C GLY A 574 18.11 10.45 -22.31
N GLU A 575 19.31 11.03 -22.14
CA GLU A 575 19.71 12.26 -22.82
C GLU A 575 19.70 12.10 -24.36
N ASP A 576 20.02 10.91 -24.87
CA ASP A 576 20.08 10.60 -26.31
C ASP A 576 18.72 10.67 -27.03
N LEU A 577 17.63 10.71 -26.27
CA LEU A 577 16.27 10.81 -26.82
C LEU A 577 15.67 12.21 -26.65
N ILE A 578 16.42 13.15 -26.09
CA ILE A 578 16.03 14.56 -25.96
C ILE A 578 16.78 15.38 -27.02
N TYR A 579 16.03 16.04 -27.90
CA TYR A 579 16.60 16.70 -29.08
C TYR A 579 16.33 18.22 -29.05
N PRO A 580 17.36 19.02 -28.73
CA PRO A 580 17.33 20.47 -28.93
C PRO A 580 17.07 20.83 -30.39
N ILE A 581 16.19 21.81 -30.60
CA ILE A 581 15.88 22.33 -31.93
C ILE A 581 16.98 23.29 -32.35
N GLN A 582 17.47 23.17 -33.59
CA GLN A 582 18.51 24.07 -34.08
C GLN A 582 17.95 25.49 -34.25
N PRO A 583 18.75 26.55 -34.01
CA PRO A 583 18.31 27.94 -34.17
C PRO A 583 17.70 28.26 -35.53
N GLU A 584 18.19 27.62 -36.60
CA GLU A 584 17.69 27.75 -37.97
C GLU A 584 16.33 27.11 -38.23
N ASP A 585 15.94 26.11 -37.42
CA ASP A 585 14.68 25.39 -37.55
C ASP A 585 13.56 26.01 -36.70
N LEU A 586 13.88 27.02 -35.89
CA LEU A 586 12.92 27.73 -35.05
C LEU A 586 12.15 28.80 -35.84
N PRO A 587 10.80 28.72 -35.91
CA PRO A 587 10.00 29.70 -36.62
C PRO A 587 10.14 31.12 -36.05
N ASP A 588 10.29 32.12 -36.91
CA ASP A 588 10.37 33.54 -36.52
C ASP A 588 9.11 34.01 -35.76
N ARG A 589 7.96 33.40 -36.05
CA ARG A 589 6.67 33.77 -35.45
C ARG A 589 6.34 32.99 -34.16
N LEU A 590 7.21 32.09 -33.73
CA LEU A 590 7.19 31.56 -32.35
C LEU A 590 7.89 32.60 -31.48
N THR A 591 7.16 33.58 -30.95
CA THR A 591 7.74 34.75 -30.29
C THR A 591 7.78 34.65 -28.77
N ASP A 592 7.12 33.65 -28.17
CA ASP A 592 7.18 33.42 -26.73
C ASP A 592 8.63 33.11 -26.29
N PRO A 593 9.27 33.95 -25.45
CA PRO A 593 10.67 33.78 -25.11
C PRO A 593 10.99 32.48 -24.37
N ALA A 594 10.13 32.08 -23.43
CA ALA A 594 10.35 30.90 -22.59
C ALA A 594 10.30 29.61 -23.43
N THR A 595 9.31 29.51 -24.31
CA THR A 595 9.18 28.37 -25.23
C THR A 595 10.37 28.27 -26.20
N ARG A 596 10.84 29.41 -26.73
CA ARG A 596 12.02 29.42 -27.61
C ARG A 596 13.27 28.95 -26.89
N GLU A 597 13.52 29.46 -25.68
CA GLU A 597 14.66 29.08 -24.85
C GLU A 597 14.62 27.59 -24.53
N LEU A 598 13.47 27.08 -24.08
CA LEU A 598 13.31 25.66 -23.76
C LEU A 598 13.54 24.75 -24.99
N LEU A 599 13.04 25.12 -26.18
CA LEU A 599 13.29 24.34 -27.39
C LEU A 599 14.76 24.35 -27.84
N LEU A 600 15.49 25.44 -27.58
CA LEU A 600 16.91 25.58 -27.91
C LEU A 600 17.84 24.86 -26.93
N GLU A 601 17.53 24.94 -25.64
CA GLU A 601 18.41 24.44 -24.58
C GLU A 601 18.09 22.99 -24.21
N PHE A 602 16.80 22.66 -24.09
CA PHE A 602 16.33 21.32 -23.72
C PHE A 602 15.82 20.55 -24.94
N GLY A 603 14.86 21.12 -25.68
CA GLY A 603 14.28 20.50 -26.87
C GLY A 603 13.03 19.67 -26.61
N LEU A 604 12.79 18.67 -27.47
CA LEU A 604 11.65 17.76 -27.37
C LEU A 604 12.12 16.30 -27.32
N PRO A 605 11.46 15.43 -26.53
CA PRO A 605 11.74 14.00 -26.58
C PRO A 605 11.27 13.40 -27.90
N TYR A 606 12.05 12.48 -28.48
CA TYR A 606 11.54 11.57 -29.50
C TYR A 606 10.84 10.38 -28.82
N MET A 607 9.51 10.40 -28.80
CA MET A 607 8.72 9.36 -28.13
C MET A 607 7.48 8.96 -28.92
N LYS A 608 7.03 7.71 -28.69
CA LYS A 608 5.77 7.14 -29.18
C LYS A 608 5.19 6.20 -28.12
N GLU A 609 4.56 6.76 -27.10
CA GLU A 609 4.01 6.01 -25.96
C GLU A 609 2.64 6.56 -25.55
N GLY A 610 1.75 5.69 -25.03
CA GLY A 610 0.46 6.13 -24.52
C GLY A 610 -0.43 6.86 -25.54
N ALA A 611 -0.43 6.40 -26.80
CA ALA A 611 -1.10 7.07 -27.93
C ALA A 611 -0.66 8.54 -28.15
N MET A 612 0.48 8.95 -27.60
CA MET A 612 1.15 10.22 -27.83
C MET A 612 2.44 10.00 -28.61
N GLY A 613 2.72 10.87 -29.56
CA GLY A 613 4.01 10.93 -30.24
C GLY A 613 4.52 12.36 -30.31
N LEU A 614 5.77 12.57 -29.90
CA LEU A 614 6.49 13.84 -30.04
C LEU A 614 7.63 13.64 -31.03
N PHE A 615 7.78 14.58 -31.97
CA PHE A 615 8.60 14.41 -33.17
C PHE A 615 9.56 15.60 -33.37
N PRO A 616 10.68 15.67 -32.62
CA PRO A 616 11.64 16.77 -32.69
C PRO A 616 12.24 17.02 -34.08
N PHE A 617 12.36 15.98 -34.91
CA PHE A 617 12.86 16.06 -36.30
C PHE A 617 11.74 15.85 -37.33
N GLY A 618 10.47 15.95 -36.91
CA GLY A 618 9.32 15.61 -37.72
C GLY A 618 9.15 14.10 -37.93
N ASN A 619 8.24 13.74 -38.82
CA ASN A 619 8.01 12.37 -39.26
C ASN A 619 7.63 12.37 -40.76
N TRP A 620 7.17 11.23 -41.28
CA TRP A 620 6.80 11.11 -42.69
C TRP A 620 5.55 11.93 -43.09
N GLU A 621 4.78 12.46 -42.14
CA GLU A 621 3.57 13.27 -42.34
C GLU A 621 3.73 14.76 -42.00
N MET A 622 4.77 15.14 -41.23
CA MET A 622 5.01 16.52 -40.78
C MET A 622 6.49 16.83 -40.63
N GLY A 623 6.90 18.03 -41.04
CA GLY A 623 8.21 18.61 -40.72
C GLY A 623 8.29 19.10 -39.27
N VAL A 624 9.50 19.49 -38.86
CA VAL A 624 9.77 20.10 -37.55
C VAL A 624 9.05 21.43 -37.46
N LEU A 625 8.21 21.60 -36.43
CA LEU A 625 7.51 22.87 -36.17
C LEU A 625 6.77 23.41 -37.40
N ASP A 626 6.22 22.53 -38.24
CA ASP A 626 5.39 22.94 -39.37
C ASP A 626 4.18 23.76 -38.88
N GLU A 627 3.98 24.94 -39.49
CA GLU A 627 2.81 25.77 -39.22
C GLU A 627 1.54 25.04 -39.67
N LEU A 628 0.57 24.94 -38.78
CA LEU A 628 -0.76 24.45 -39.10
C LEU A 628 -1.43 25.46 -40.05
N PRO A 629 -1.76 25.06 -41.30
CA PRO A 629 -2.17 26.01 -42.33
C PRO A 629 -3.50 26.72 -42.02
N SER A 630 -4.42 26.02 -41.36
CA SER A 630 -5.68 26.59 -40.87
C SER A 630 -6.26 25.73 -39.76
N TRP A 631 -7.04 26.36 -38.87
CA TRP A 631 -7.87 25.63 -37.91
C TRP A 631 -8.89 24.73 -38.65
N PRO A 632 -9.13 23.48 -38.21
CA PRO A 632 -10.06 22.59 -38.91
C PRO A 632 -11.49 23.14 -38.95
N GLU A 633 -12.16 22.97 -40.09
CA GLU A 633 -13.56 23.37 -40.26
C GLU A 633 -14.49 22.53 -39.36
N GLY A 634 -15.45 23.19 -38.71
CA GLY A 634 -16.43 22.51 -37.84
C GLY A 634 -15.95 22.25 -36.41
N ILE A 635 -14.74 22.68 -36.05
CA ILE A 635 -14.22 22.67 -34.68
C ILE A 635 -14.30 24.10 -34.11
N GLU A 636 -14.73 24.24 -32.86
CA GLU A 636 -14.78 25.55 -32.19
C GLU A 636 -13.38 26.18 -32.13
N PRO A 637 -13.22 27.46 -32.53
CA PRO A 637 -11.94 28.15 -32.41
C PRO A 637 -11.54 28.36 -30.96
N VAL A 638 -10.23 28.38 -30.71
CA VAL A 638 -9.66 28.69 -29.39
C VAL A 638 -9.47 30.19 -29.20
N THR A 639 -9.07 30.57 -27.98
CA THR A 639 -8.78 31.97 -27.64
C THR A 639 -7.47 32.44 -28.28
N GLU A 640 -6.53 31.53 -28.45
CA GLU A 640 -5.23 31.73 -29.08
C GLU A 640 -5.38 32.04 -30.58
N SER A 641 -4.61 33.01 -31.06
CA SER A 641 -4.72 33.50 -32.44
C SER A 641 -3.78 32.80 -33.43
N GLY A 642 -2.87 31.95 -32.96
CA GLY A 642 -1.80 31.39 -33.78
C GLY A 642 -0.73 32.44 -34.16
N PRO A 643 0.23 32.07 -35.02
CA PRO A 643 0.32 30.81 -35.77
C PRO A 643 0.58 29.61 -34.86
N PHE A 644 0.11 28.43 -35.26
CA PHE A 644 0.24 27.20 -34.48
C PHE A 644 1.30 26.30 -35.11
N PHE A 645 2.31 25.89 -34.33
CA PHE A 645 3.41 25.04 -34.82
C PHE A 645 3.30 23.63 -34.29
N ARG A 646 3.35 22.63 -35.17
CA ARG A 646 3.15 21.22 -34.80
C ARG A 646 4.39 20.65 -34.09
N ILE A 647 4.15 19.98 -32.97
CA ILE A 647 5.19 19.27 -32.20
C ILE A 647 4.97 17.75 -32.14
N GLY A 648 3.75 17.29 -32.42
CA GLY A 648 3.40 15.89 -32.26
C GLY A 648 1.96 15.53 -32.57
N LYS A 649 1.57 14.35 -32.10
CA LYS A 649 0.20 13.82 -32.15
C LYS A 649 -0.21 13.21 -30.82
N TRP A 650 -1.49 13.29 -30.49
CA TRP A 650 -2.03 12.67 -29.28
C TRP A 650 -3.48 12.22 -29.46
N VAL A 651 -3.72 10.92 -29.24
CA VAL A 651 -5.02 10.26 -29.45
C VAL A 651 -5.62 10.66 -30.81
N GLY A 652 -4.83 10.54 -31.88
CA GLY A 652 -5.22 10.90 -33.25
C GLY A 652 -5.14 12.39 -33.61
N GLY A 653 -5.26 13.31 -32.63
CA GLY A 653 -5.20 14.76 -32.84
C GLY A 653 -3.77 15.29 -33.02
N SER A 654 -3.64 16.50 -33.57
CA SER A 654 -2.33 17.19 -33.69
C SER A 654 -2.02 17.97 -32.40
N LEU A 655 -0.80 17.83 -31.88
CA LEU A 655 -0.30 18.68 -30.81
C LEU A 655 0.44 19.87 -31.41
N VAL A 656 0.05 21.07 -31.01
CA VAL A 656 0.60 22.34 -31.51
C VAL A 656 0.96 23.29 -30.38
N VAL A 657 1.94 24.15 -30.65
CA VAL A 657 2.35 25.28 -29.82
C VAL A 657 1.81 26.57 -30.44
N ASP A 658 1.15 27.41 -29.66
CA ASP A 658 0.80 28.77 -30.10
C ASP A 658 2.04 29.67 -30.12
N GLY A 659 2.33 30.26 -31.27
CA GLY A 659 3.52 31.07 -31.49
C GLY A 659 3.69 32.24 -30.50
N PRO A 660 2.67 33.08 -30.32
CA PRO A 660 2.74 34.23 -29.41
C PRO A 660 2.75 33.91 -27.92
N THR A 661 2.01 32.89 -27.48
CA THR A 661 1.81 32.61 -26.04
C THR A 661 2.57 31.40 -25.51
N GLY A 662 3.05 30.49 -26.36
CA GLY A 662 3.66 29.25 -25.93
C GLY A 662 2.67 28.19 -25.42
N HIS A 663 1.37 28.48 -25.44
CA HIS A 663 0.33 27.55 -25.00
C HIS A 663 0.32 26.27 -25.84
N ILE A 664 0.05 25.14 -25.19
CA ILE A 664 -0.01 23.84 -25.85
C ILE A 664 -1.45 23.41 -26.06
N LEU A 665 -1.71 22.97 -27.29
CA LEU A 665 -3.03 22.82 -27.85
C LEU A 665 -3.14 21.45 -28.55
N ARG A 666 -4.17 20.65 -28.22
CA ARG A 666 -4.54 19.44 -28.97
C ARG A 666 -5.64 19.79 -29.96
N VAL A 667 -5.32 19.79 -31.25
CA VAL A 667 -6.27 20.03 -32.34
C VAL A 667 -6.89 18.69 -32.78
N PRO A 668 -8.20 18.46 -32.60
CA PRO A 668 -8.86 17.24 -33.06
C PRO A 668 -8.84 17.10 -34.59
N THR A 669 -8.94 15.86 -35.08
CA THR A 669 -8.88 15.57 -36.52
C THR A 669 -10.24 15.65 -37.23
N GLU A 670 -11.34 15.37 -36.53
CA GLU A 670 -12.70 15.40 -37.08
C GLU A 670 -13.71 15.98 -36.07
N PRO A 671 -14.84 16.56 -36.51
CA PRO A 671 -15.92 17.01 -35.63
C PRO A 671 -16.55 15.84 -34.83
N GLY A 672 -16.85 16.05 -33.54
CA GLY A 672 -17.47 15.03 -32.67
C GLY A 672 -16.48 14.22 -31.81
N GLU A 673 -15.17 14.48 -31.95
CA GLU A 673 -14.15 14.05 -31.00
C GLU A 673 -14.18 14.86 -29.69
N ASP A 674 -15.19 15.69 -29.42
CA ASP A 674 -15.28 16.59 -28.25
C ASP A 674 -15.13 15.86 -26.90
N HIS A 675 -15.52 14.58 -26.83
CA HIS A 675 -15.33 13.73 -25.66
C HIS A 675 -13.86 13.35 -25.39
N LEU A 676 -13.01 13.47 -26.41
CA LEU A 676 -11.54 13.45 -26.36
C LEU A 676 -10.96 14.86 -26.62
N GLY A 677 -11.82 15.86 -26.81
CA GLY A 677 -11.53 17.16 -27.36
C GLY A 677 -10.74 17.98 -26.36
N GLY A 678 -9.46 18.19 -26.68
CA GLY A 678 -8.61 19.11 -25.95
C GLY A 678 -8.85 20.51 -26.45
N LEU A 679 -8.59 21.47 -25.56
CA LEU A 679 -8.03 22.83 -25.72
C LEU A 679 -8.55 23.70 -24.57
N PRO A 680 -7.66 24.28 -23.74
CA PRO A 680 -6.17 24.22 -23.72
C PRO A 680 -5.60 22.98 -22.98
N VAL A 681 -4.41 22.50 -23.40
CA VAL A 681 -3.72 21.30 -22.82
C VAL A 681 -2.69 21.69 -21.77
N ALA A 682 -1.99 22.81 -21.94
CA ALA A 682 -1.13 23.42 -20.94
C ALA A 682 -0.91 24.89 -21.29
N ASP A 683 -0.59 25.70 -20.30
CA ASP A 683 -0.37 27.14 -20.49
C ASP A 683 1.08 27.46 -20.89
N SER A 684 1.97 26.46 -20.91
CA SER A 684 3.33 26.58 -21.45
C SER A 684 3.88 25.24 -21.94
N LEU A 685 4.94 25.28 -22.75
CA LEU A 685 5.67 24.08 -23.16
C LEU A 685 6.32 23.35 -21.97
N GLU A 686 6.83 24.09 -20.99
CA GLU A 686 7.47 23.52 -19.81
C GLU A 686 6.49 22.69 -18.97
N GLU A 687 5.30 23.25 -18.70
CA GLU A 687 4.23 22.55 -17.99
C GLU A 687 3.78 21.32 -18.77
N PHE A 688 3.63 21.44 -20.10
CA PHE A 688 3.29 20.30 -20.94
C PHE A 688 4.33 19.18 -20.87
N LEU A 689 5.63 19.49 -20.97
CA LEU A 689 6.69 18.49 -20.87
C LEU A 689 6.76 17.86 -19.46
N THR A 690 6.51 18.65 -18.42
CA THR A 690 6.35 18.15 -17.04
C THR A 690 5.19 17.16 -16.94
N MET A 691 4.03 17.50 -17.53
CA MET A 691 2.88 16.59 -17.59
C MET A 691 3.17 15.32 -18.39
N VAL A 692 3.93 15.41 -19.49
CA VAL A 692 4.38 14.25 -20.26
C VAL A 692 5.27 13.33 -19.40
N ALA A 693 6.19 13.91 -18.62
CA ALA A 693 7.05 13.13 -17.71
C ALA A 693 6.22 12.37 -16.65
N VAL A 694 5.26 13.05 -16.03
CA VAL A 694 4.31 12.45 -15.07
C VAL A 694 3.51 11.32 -15.73
N PHE A 695 2.96 11.57 -16.91
CA PHE A 695 2.12 10.63 -17.64
C PHE A 695 2.88 9.36 -18.03
N VAL A 696 4.08 9.50 -18.60
CA VAL A 696 4.91 8.36 -19.02
C VAL A 696 5.40 7.56 -17.81
N THR A 697 5.82 8.26 -16.75
CA THR A 697 6.18 7.61 -15.47
C THR A 697 5.01 6.79 -14.92
N GLY A 698 3.81 7.36 -14.94
CA GLY A 698 2.57 6.70 -14.55
C GLY A 698 2.25 5.46 -15.37
N LEU A 699 2.28 5.58 -16.71
CA LEU A 699 2.05 4.46 -17.63
C LEU A 699 3.04 3.32 -17.38
N ARG A 700 4.34 3.63 -17.36
CA ARG A 700 5.38 2.61 -17.18
C ARG A 700 5.29 1.97 -15.79
N SER A 701 5.03 2.74 -14.74
CA SER A 701 4.84 2.22 -13.38
C SER A 701 3.60 1.32 -13.27
N ARG A 702 2.50 1.71 -13.91
CA ARG A 702 1.27 0.92 -13.98
C ARG A 702 1.48 -0.41 -14.72
N ASP A 703 2.23 -0.39 -15.82
CA ASP A 703 2.50 -1.59 -16.62
C ASP A 703 3.46 -2.56 -15.91
N LEU A 704 4.20 -2.08 -14.92
CA LEU A 704 5.01 -2.87 -14.00
C LEU A 704 4.20 -3.44 -12.82
N ALA A 705 3.06 -2.84 -12.49
CA ALA A 705 2.19 -3.35 -11.45
C ALA A 705 1.51 -4.66 -11.88
N PRO A 706 1.26 -5.59 -10.94
CA PRO A 706 0.59 -6.85 -11.23
C PRO A 706 -0.75 -6.65 -11.97
N PRO A 707 -1.06 -7.44 -13.02
CA PRO A 707 -2.27 -7.22 -13.81
C PRO A 707 -3.58 -7.18 -13.02
N THR A 708 -3.65 -7.89 -11.89
CA THR A 708 -4.85 -7.98 -11.03
C THR A 708 -4.70 -7.25 -9.69
N SER A 709 -3.65 -6.45 -9.48
CA SER A 709 -3.50 -5.70 -8.22
C SER A 709 -4.33 -4.42 -8.23
N ALA A 710 -4.80 -4.02 -7.04
CA ALA A 710 -5.42 -2.71 -6.86
C ALA A 710 -4.45 -1.56 -7.23
N GLU A 711 -3.14 -1.73 -7.00
CA GLU A 711 -2.13 -0.74 -7.35
C GLU A 711 -2.17 -0.36 -8.83
N ARG A 712 -2.41 -1.31 -9.75
CA ARG A 712 -2.49 -1.00 -11.18
C ARG A 712 -3.59 0.02 -11.47
N GLN A 713 -4.74 -0.10 -10.80
CA GLN A 713 -5.82 0.87 -10.93
C GLN A 713 -5.50 2.18 -10.21
N GLN A 714 -4.90 2.11 -9.01
CA GLN A 714 -4.51 3.27 -8.22
C GLN A 714 -3.46 4.13 -8.93
N ALA A 715 -2.49 3.52 -9.62
CA ALA A 715 -1.45 4.23 -10.38
C ALA A 715 -2.05 5.18 -11.43
N SER A 716 -3.13 4.76 -12.11
CA SER A 716 -3.87 5.63 -13.03
C SER A 716 -4.47 6.84 -12.30
N TYR A 717 -5.06 6.65 -11.12
CA TYR A 717 -5.62 7.74 -10.33
C TYR A 717 -4.55 8.69 -9.78
N TRP A 718 -3.43 8.15 -9.28
CA TRP A 718 -2.30 8.95 -8.81
C TRP A 718 -1.72 9.81 -9.93
N THR A 719 -1.57 9.22 -11.12
CA THR A 719 -1.07 9.92 -12.30
C THR A 719 -2.01 11.06 -12.71
N VAL A 720 -3.33 10.81 -12.77
CA VAL A 720 -4.31 11.87 -13.07
C VAL A 720 -4.30 12.97 -12.01
N GLY A 721 -4.17 12.62 -10.72
CA GLY A 721 -4.01 13.60 -9.65
C GLY A 721 -2.78 14.50 -9.84
N ALA A 722 -1.62 13.90 -10.11
CA ALA A 722 -0.37 14.61 -10.34
C ALA A 722 -0.43 15.50 -11.61
N LEU A 723 -1.12 15.06 -12.66
CA LEU A 723 -1.34 15.88 -13.86
C LEU A 723 -2.16 17.15 -13.56
N ILE A 724 -3.17 17.04 -12.70
CA ILE A 724 -4.00 18.19 -12.27
C ILE A 724 -3.19 19.14 -11.36
N GLU A 725 -2.30 18.60 -10.54
CA GLU A 725 -1.39 19.43 -9.72
C GLU A 725 -0.36 20.17 -10.59
N ALA A 726 0.12 19.56 -11.67
CA ALA A 726 1.05 20.19 -12.61
C ALA A 726 0.39 21.31 -13.45
N ASN A 727 -0.80 21.06 -14.01
CA ASN A 727 -1.63 22.09 -14.62
C ASN A 727 -3.12 21.73 -14.43
N GLU A 728 -3.88 22.59 -13.74
CA GLU A 728 -5.26 22.27 -13.36
C GLU A 728 -6.19 22.08 -14.58
N THR A 729 -6.05 22.91 -15.61
CA THR A 729 -6.91 22.88 -16.80
C THR A 729 -6.51 21.73 -17.71
N GLY A 730 -5.22 21.62 -17.97
CA GLY A 730 -4.59 20.60 -18.80
C GLY A 730 -4.71 19.19 -18.25
N GLY A 731 -4.51 19.02 -16.94
CA GLY A 731 -4.57 17.72 -16.28
C GLY A 731 -5.96 17.12 -16.24
N LYS A 732 -7.01 17.96 -16.33
CA LYS A 732 -8.42 17.53 -16.44
C LYS A 732 -8.80 17.05 -17.83
N GLN A 733 -7.92 17.15 -18.82
CA GLN A 733 -8.22 16.74 -20.19
C GLN A 733 -8.52 15.22 -20.25
N PRO A 734 -9.70 14.80 -20.77
CA PRO A 734 -10.12 13.39 -20.76
C PRO A 734 -9.15 12.44 -21.45
N ALA A 735 -8.39 12.92 -22.44
CA ALA A 735 -7.43 12.15 -23.20
C ALA A 735 -6.36 11.46 -22.32
N TRP A 736 -5.92 12.08 -21.22
CA TRP A 736 -4.98 11.45 -20.27
C TRP A 736 -5.58 10.20 -19.64
N SER A 737 -6.77 10.36 -19.05
CA SER A 737 -7.50 9.27 -18.38
C SER A 737 -7.94 8.18 -19.37
N TYR A 738 -8.32 8.57 -20.60
CA TYR A 738 -8.73 7.62 -21.63
C TYR A 738 -7.63 6.61 -21.92
N VAL A 739 -6.40 7.07 -22.12
CA VAL A 739 -5.25 6.17 -22.33
C VAL A 739 -4.99 5.32 -21.09
N LEU A 740 -4.96 5.94 -19.89
CA LEU A 740 -4.68 5.26 -18.62
C LEU A 740 -5.72 4.19 -18.22
N HIS A 741 -6.91 4.18 -18.84
CA HIS A 741 -7.97 3.22 -18.55
C HIS A 741 -8.29 2.26 -19.70
N ASN A 742 -7.89 2.58 -20.94
CA ASN A 742 -8.22 1.76 -22.14
C ASN A 742 -7.00 1.14 -22.83
N THR A 743 -5.79 1.42 -22.36
CA THR A 743 -4.55 0.74 -22.76
C THR A 743 -4.00 -0.02 -21.56
#